data_AF-A0A831U4A5-F1
#
_entry.id   AF-A0A831U4A5-F1
#
_cell.length_a   1.000
_cell.length_b   1.000
_cell.length_c   1.000
_cell.angle_alpha   90.00
_cell.angle_beta   90.00
_cell.angle_gamma   90.00
#
_symmetry.space_group_name_H-M   'P 1'
#
loop_
_entity.id
_entity.type
_entity.pdbx_description
1 polymer ?
#
loop_
_entity_poly.entity_id
_entity_poly.type
_entity_poly.pdbx_seq_one_letter_code
_entity_poly.pdbx_strand_id
1 'polypeptide(L)'
;ARRPEVLAEARAEEEVEEVLAEPEPLGVRGVDLEEVRALLEAGDYKEVLSRLQEGAEGEAAYLRGRALFALSRYAEAEEALRRALSEEAEDLRALVLVELGAHERARSRLEALSARGGRYRLALGRVYLAEGRYADALRQFVESGLPEAEVYVREALERITERMRRYAREGEWAEVSRRAEFVEDLSPGLLTREMLRLGLKAALLQGLFARAERYARRLADLDEAEGFLGLALAHLRLRSPLDYRGEELKAVEPYLTEALARVEIPEALLLLGILRQREGRLSEALRLLERAARHGEGEVAGLAFHHLAEVKRALRRPLKEVLGDHKRAHALRAYPAPYLFRLAQEALAGGEEVLARELLSRARDAGLEAVAEEDLMGLLSLLERLEGPWAAFNLLYRALGHTPNPPLALLSLAYRLSRAFRGSSEAQAVRGQYLAALYGAGRVEEAERLLLAEHREYPQALEVLFDLAEHYEARGDWRQGAEYWQKALEVALYREKDLELSREILRNLLFLRPHDESLALYLEELKGVGRGLRALGEEVPELPESRAELLEEALPHFHGEHLLVVGGHTQLRSRLLPFLEARGLKVDWYDADTVGVGKEALRRIQNRLERAHGLMIVSSYVGHDLSEPVRLEAERLGVPVHVIPGRARGATGFLRALKAFAPEIFKKALKGVQ
;
A
#
# COMPACT_ATOMS: atom_id res chain seq x y z
N ALA A 1 -34.08 39.56 -3.29
CA ALA A 1 -33.52 40.93 -3.28
C ALA A 1 -33.28 41.33 -4.74
N ARG A 2 -34.26 41.83 -5.51
CA ARG A 2 -34.96 43.13 -5.44
C ARG A 2 -33.99 44.32 -5.39
N ARG A 3 -33.76 44.94 -6.56
CA ARG A 3 -33.26 46.31 -6.74
C ARG A 3 -34.26 47.31 -6.12
N PRO A 4 -33.82 48.44 -5.56
CA PRO A 4 -34.72 49.54 -5.25
C PRO A 4 -34.68 50.61 -6.36
N GLU A 5 -35.87 50.93 -6.87
CA GLU A 5 -36.23 52.22 -7.46
C GLU A 5 -36.61 53.20 -6.32
N VAL A 6 -36.20 54.46 -6.45
CA VAL A 6 -36.82 55.66 -5.82
C VAL A 6 -36.60 56.80 -6.84
N LEU A 7 -37.61 57.16 -7.65
CA LEU A 7 -38.57 58.28 -7.46
C LEU A 7 -37.85 59.64 -7.30
N ALA A 8 -37.78 60.48 -8.34
CA ALA A 8 -38.83 61.33 -8.90
C ALA A 8 -39.31 62.43 -7.94
N GLU A 9 -38.94 63.67 -8.25
CA GLU A 9 -39.78 64.84 -7.96
C GLU A 9 -39.68 65.87 -9.08
N ALA A 10 -40.84 66.38 -9.43
CA ALA A 10 -41.16 67.16 -10.62
C ALA A 10 -41.06 68.68 -10.37
N ARG A 11 -40.90 69.43 -11.46
CA ARG A 11 -41.44 70.78 -11.76
C ARG A 11 -40.92 71.12 -13.16
N ALA A 12 -41.72 71.34 -14.19
CA ALA A 12 -42.86 72.23 -14.40
C ALA A 12 -42.52 72.91 -15.74
N GLU A 13 -43.53 73.03 -16.59
CA GLU A 13 -43.48 73.50 -17.97
C GLU A 13 -42.85 74.89 -18.12
N GLU A 14 -42.06 75.08 -19.17
CA GLU A 14 -42.10 76.32 -19.95
C GLU A 14 -41.64 76.00 -21.38
N GLU A 15 -42.59 76.19 -22.31
CA GLU A 15 -42.38 76.24 -23.75
C GLU A 15 -41.34 77.32 -24.07
N VAL A 16 -40.22 76.91 -24.67
CA VAL A 16 -39.43 77.80 -25.52
C VAL A 16 -39.15 77.09 -26.82
N GLU A 17 -39.85 77.57 -27.82
CA GLU A 17 -39.67 77.34 -29.24
C GLU A 17 -38.27 77.85 -29.66
N GLU A 18 -37.22 77.05 -29.47
CA GLU A 18 -35.90 77.32 -30.06
C GLU A 18 -35.82 76.61 -31.42
N VAL A 19 -36.18 77.41 -32.42
CA VAL A 19 -35.86 77.33 -33.84
C VAL A 19 -34.66 76.43 -34.15
N LEU A 20 -34.90 75.46 -35.03
CA LEU A 20 -33.90 74.78 -35.86
C LEU A 20 -32.88 75.80 -36.40
N ALA A 21 -31.73 75.92 -35.76
CA ALA A 21 -30.55 76.45 -36.42
C ALA A 21 -30.01 75.33 -37.31
N GLU A 22 -30.41 75.36 -38.59
CA GLU A 22 -29.63 74.74 -39.66
C GLU A 22 -28.16 75.17 -39.46
N PRO A 23 -27.19 74.25 -39.45
CA PRO A 23 -25.80 74.68 -39.55
C PRO A 23 -25.64 75.39 -40.90
N GLU A 24 -25.45 76.71 -40.85
CA GLU A 24 -25.04 77.49 -42.00
C GLU A 24 -23.83 76.81 -42.66
N PRO A 25 -23.83 76.63 -43.99
CA PRO A 25 -22.69 76.10 -44.70
C PRO A 25 -21.56 77.11 -44.62
N LEU A 26 -20.63 76.90 -43.68
CA LEU A 26 -19.35 77.61 -43.68
C LEU A 26 -18.62 77.26 -44.98
N GLY A 27 -18.57 78.26 -45.87
CA GLY A 27 -18.01 78.14 -47.21
C GLY A 27 -16.59 77.60 -47.20
N VAL A 28 -16.39 76.44 -47.82
CA VAL A 28 -15.09 75.96 -48.25
C VAL A 28 -15.17 75.76 -49.76
N ARG A 29 -14.25 76.39 -50.50
CA ARG A 29 -14.02 76.16 -51.93
C ARG A 29 -14.12 74.66 -52.20
N GLY A 30 -15.09 74.26 -53.01
CA GLY A 30 -15.37 72.85 -53.30
C GLY A 30 -14.10 72.17 -53.79
N VAL A 31 -13.56 71.28 -52.96
CA VAL A 31 -12.55 70.33 -53.41
C VAL A 31 -13.27 69.39 -54.36
N ASP A 32 -12.80 69.30 -55.60
CA ASP A 32 -13.34 68.33 -56.56
C ASP A 32 -12.94 66.91 -56.10
N LEU A 33 -13.89 66.22 -55.45
CA LEU A 33 -13.67 64.89 -54.91
C LEU A 33 -13.43 63.85 -56.01
N GLU A 34 -13.91 64.08 -57.24
CA GLU A 34 -13.64 63.20 -58.37
C GLU A 34 -12.18 63.32 -58.82
N GLU A 35 -11.65 64.54 -58.85
CA GLU A 35 -10.24 64.80 -59.15
C GLU A 35 -9.32 64.21 -58.07
N VAL A 36 -9.70 64.31 -56.81
CA VAL A 36 -8.97 63.70 -55.68
C VAL A 36 -9.00 62.18 -55.73
N ARG A 37 -10.13 61.56 -56.12
CA ARG A 37 -10.19 60.11 -56.35
C ARG A 37 -9.27 59.70 -57.49
N ALA A 38 -9.24 60.45 -58.60
CA ALA A 38 -8.35 60.18 -59.72
C ALA A 38 -6.86 60.22 -59.31
N LEU A 39 -6.47 61.21 -58.50
CA LEU A 39 -5.12 61.32 -57.94
C LEU A 39 -4.78 60.16 -56.99
N LEU A 40 -5.75 59.69 -56.20
CA LEU A 40 -5.56 58.57 -55.29
C LEU A 40 -5.35 57.25 -56.04
N GLU A 41 -6.14 57.00 -57.08
CA GLU A 41 -5.99 55.82 -57.95
C GLU A 41 -4.72 55.89 -58.81
N ALA A 42 -4.24 57.10 -59.16
CA ALA A 42 -2.94 57.31 -59.80
C ALA A 42 -1.74 57.11 -58.86
N GLY A 43 -1.97 56.99 -57.54
CA GLY A 43 -0.91 56.82 -56.53
C GLY A 43 -0.24 58.11 -56.08
N ASP A 44 -0.78 59.27 -56.47
CA ASP A 44 -0.25 60.61 -56.13
C ASP A 44 -0.69 61.05 -54.72
N TYR A 45 -0.42 60.22 -53.72
CA TYR A 45 -0.92 60.41 -52.35
C TYR A 45 -0.47 61.74 -51.70
N LYS A 46 0.69 62.27 -52.08
CA LYS A 46 1.16 63.57 -51.57
C LYS A 46 0.32 64.75 -52.09
N GLU A 47 -0.13 64.67 -53.34
CA GLU A 47 -0.98 65.68 -53.95
C GLU A 47 -2.44 65.55 -53.47
N VAL A 48 -2.87 64.34 -53.13
CA VAL A 48 -4.15 64.14 -52.40
C VAL A 48 -4.12 64.86 -51.03
N LEU A 49 -3.00 64.79 -50.31
CA LEU A 49 -2.86 65.46 -49.00
C LEU A 49 -2.68 66.98 -49.07
N SER A 50 -2.19 67.53 -50.19
CA SER A 50 -2.07 68.98 -50.39
C SER A 50 -3.45 69.63 -50.65
N ARG A 51 -4.38 68.87 -51.22
CA ARG A 51 -5.74 69.31 -51.56
C ARG A 51 -6.77 69.09 -50.46
N LEU A 52 -6.57 68.10 -49.60
CA LEU A 52 -7.46 67.79 -48.48
C LEU A 52 -6.90 68.36 -47.16
N GLN A 53 -7.65 69.21 -46.46
CA GLN A 53 -7.22 69.77 -45.17
C GLN A 53 -7.31 68.76 -44.01
N GLU A 54 -6.60 69.01 -42.90
CA GLU A 54 -6.57 68.13 -41.71
C GLU A 54 -7.93 67.99 -40.99
N GLY A 55 -8.77 69.02 -41.07
CA GLY A 55 -10.11 69.05 -40.49
C GLY A 55 -11.23 68.58 -41.42
N ALA A 56 -10.92 67.93 -42.54
CA ALA A 56 -11.94 67.42 -43.45
C ALA A 56 -12.85 66.39 -42.73
N GLU A 57 -14.14 66.40 -43.07
CA GLU A 57 -15.16 65.47 -42.56
C GLU A 57 -15.80 64.67 -43.72
N GLY A 58 -16.49 63.58 -43.39
CA GLY A 58 -17.20 62.75 -44.37
C GLY A 58 -16.29 62.12 -45.41
N GLU A 59 -16.68 62.19 -46.68
CA GLU A 59 -15.97 61.52 -47.78
C GLU A 59 -14.54 62.08 -48.01
N ALA A 60 -14.36 63.40 -47.85
CA ALA A 60 -13.06 64.04 -47.95
C ALA A 60 -12.08 63.51 -46.88
N ALA A 61 -12.58 63.26 -45.67
CA ALA A 61 -11.81 62.66 -44.58
C ALA A 61 -11.44 61.19 -44.88
N TYR A 62 -12.35 60.44 -45.52
CA TYR A 62 -12.09 59.07 -45.96
C TYR A 62 -10.98 58.98 -47.02
N LEU A 63 -11.04 59.82 -48.05
CA LEU A 63 -10.00 59.89 -49.10
C LEU A 63 -8.65 60.33 -48.54
N ARG A 64 -8.64 61.29 -47.60
CA ARG A 64 -7.44 61.69 -46.86
C ARG A 64 -6.88 60.52 -46.06
N GLY A 65 -7.73 59.78 -45.34
CA GLY A 65 -7.37 58.59 -44.57
C GLY A 65 -6.76 57.48 -45.43
N ARG A 66 -7.31 57.22 -46.62
CA ARG A 66 -6.74 56.28 -47.60
C ARG A 66 -5.34 56.69 -48.06
N ALA A 67 -5.13 57.97 -48.39
CA ALA A 67 -3.82 58.47 -48.79
C ALA A 67 -2.79 58.42 -47.65
N LEU A 68 -3.19 58.77 -46.43
CA LEU A 68 -2.33 58.68 -45.23
C LEU A 68 -1.94 57.24 -44.91
N PHE A 69 -2.88 56.29 -45.02
CA PHE A 69 -2.62 54.87 -44.84
C PHE A 69 -1.60 54.35 -45.86
N ALA A 70 -1.75 54.70 -47.14
CA ALA A 70 -0.80 54.32 -48.19
C ALA A 70 0.62 54.88 -47.96
N LEU A 71 0.73 56.05 -47.34
CA LEU A 71 2.00 56.67 -46.95
C LEU A 71 2.54 56.20 -45.59
N SER A 72 1.92 55.19 -44.97
CA SER A 72 2.28 54.68 -43.63
C SER A 72 2.21 55.72 -42.50
N ARG A 73 1.43 56.79 -42.68
CA ARG A 73 1.19 57.85 -41.67
C ARG A 73 -0.01 57.49 -40.80
N TYR A 74 0.12 56.42 -40.02
CA TYR A 74 -1.00 55.75 -39.35
C TYR A 74 -1.71 56.58 -38.28
N ALA A 75 -0.99 57.39 -37.51
CA ALA A 75 -1.61 58.21 -36.45
C ALA A 75 -2.58 59.25 -37.05
N GLU A 76 -2.12 59.95 -38.09
CA GLU A 76 -2.94 60.93 -38.81
C GLU A 76 -4.07 60.26 -39.60
N ALA A 77 -3.84 59.05 -40.14
CA ALA A 77 -4.87 58.28 -40.82
C ALA A 77 -6.02 57.91 -39.86
N GLU A 78 -5.73 57.53 -38.62
CA GLU A 78 -6.77 57.18 -37.63
C GLU A 78 -7.65 58.38 -37.27
N GLU A 79 -7.06 59.58 -37.13
CA GLU A 79 -7.81 60.81 -36.89
C GLU A 79 -8.70 61.19 -38.08
N ALA A 80 -8.17 61.12 -39.31
CA ALA A 80 -8.93 61.41 -40.52
C ALA A 80 -10.09 60.41 -40.71
N LEU A 81 -9.84 59.11 -40.52
CA LEU A 81 -10.86 58.09 -40.69
C LEU A 81 -11.95 58.16 -39.62
N ARG A 82 -11.64 58.60 -38.39
CA ARG A 82 -12.64 58.84 -37.34
C ARG A 82 -13.64 59.94 -37.72
N ARG A 83 -13.21 60.95 -38.47
CA ARG A 83 -14.05 62.07 -38.94
C ARG A 83 -14.88 61.74 -40.19
N ALA A 84 -14.63 60.59 -40.82
CA ALA A 84 -15.30 60.20 -42.06
C ALA A 84 -16.71 59.60 -41.84
N LEU A 85 -16.98 59.03 -40.66
CA LEU A 85 -18.29 58.50 -40.23
C LEU A 85 -18.98 57.56 -41.24
N SER A 86 -18.20 56.77 -42.00
CA SER A 86 -18.67 55.76 -42.97
C SER A 86 -18.20 54.35 -42.59
N GLU A 87 -18.91 53.32 -43.07
CA GLU A 87 -18.54 51.93 -42.78
C GLU A 87 -17.19 51.55 -43.39
N GLU A 88 -16.90 52.03 -44.60
CA GLU A 88 -15.64 51.82 -45.30
C GLU A 88 -14.46 52.50 -44.60
N ALA A 89 -14.71 53.66 -43.97
CA ALA A 89 -13.71 54.34 -43.17
C ALA A 89 -13.39 53.57 -41.89
N GLU A 90 -14.40 53.03 -41.20
CA GLU A 90 -14.20 52.19 -40.02
C GLU A 90 -13.48 50.87 -40.35
N ASP A 91 -13.71 50.30 -41.52
CA ASP A 91 -13.00 49.11 -42.00
C ASP A 91 -11.51 49.37 -42.22
N LEU A 92 -11.17 50.50 -42.85
CA LEU A 92 -9.78 50.92 -43.03
C LEU A 92 -9.14 51.33 -41.70
N ARG A 93 -9.90 51.98 -40.83
CA ARG A 93 -9.47 52.40 -39.48
C ARG A 93 -9.10 51.19 -38.64
N ALA A 94 -9.82 50.08 -38.76
CA ALA A 94 -9.48 48.83 -38.08
C ALA A 94 -8.07 48.32 -38.47
N LEU A 95 -7.68 48.44 -39.74
CA LEU A 95 -6.33 48.10 -40.20
C LEU A 95 -5.27 49.07 -39.66
N VAL A 96 -5.56 50.37 -39.69
CA VAL A 96 -4.70 51.43 -39.13
C VAL A 96 -4.44 51.19 -37.63
N LEU A 97 -5.47 50.82 -36.88
CA LEU A 97 -5.37 50.52 -35.45
C LEU A 97 -4.43 49.33 -35.16
N VAL A 98 -4.35 48.34 -36.06
CA VAL A 98 -3.39 47.24 -35.94
C VAL A 98 -1.96 47.71 -36.13
N GLU A 99 -1.70 48.61 -37.09
CA GLU A 99 -0.36 49.19 -37.29
C GLU A 99 0.07 50.10 -36.13
N LEU A 100 -0.88 50.73 -35.45
CA LEU A 100 -0.64 51.52 -34.24
C LEU A 100 -0.49 50.66 -32.97
N GLY A 101 -0.66 49.34 -33.05
CA GLY A 101 -0.64 48.45 -31.88
C GLY A 101 -1.88 48.54 -30.98
N ALA A 102 -2.93 49.26 -31.41
CA ALA A 102 -4.18 49.44 -30.68
C ALA A 102 -5.13 48.23 -30.87
N HIS A 103 -4.64 47.04 -30.56
CA HIS A 103 -5.28 45.75 -30.88
C HIS A 103 -6.67 45.57 -30.26
N GLU A 104 -6.86 45.99 -29.01
CA GLU A 104 -8.17 45.89 -28.32
C GLU A 104 -9.28 46.67 -29.06
N ARG A 105 -8.93 47.84 -29.60
CA ARG A 105 -9.87 48.69 -30.34
C ARG A 105 -10.17 48.16 -31.73
N ALA A 106 -9.21 47.48 -32.36
CA ALA A 106 -9.36 46.92 -33.71
C ALA A 106 -10.16 45.61 -33.74
N ARG A 107 -10.08 44.82 -32.66
CA ARG A 107 -10.53 43.42 -32.62
C ARG A 107 -11.97 43.21 -33.05
N SER A 108 -12.94 43.85 -32.40
CA SER A 108 -14.37 43.59 -32.64
C SER A 108 -14.76 43.88 -34.09
N ARG A 109 -14.17 44.92 -34.68
CA ARG A 109 -14.41 45.26 -36.09
C ARG A 109 -13.74 44.25 -37.03
N LEU A 110 -12.51 43.83 -36.75
CA LEU A 110 -11.81 42.82 -37.54
C LEU A 110 -12.46 41.43 -37.48
N GLU A 111 -13.03 41.05 -36.34
CA GLU A 111 -13.81 39.80 -36.21
C GLU A 111 -15.01 39.79 -37.16
N ALA A 112 -15.75 40.91 -37.25
CA ALA A 112 -16.85 41.07 -38.20
C ALA A 112 -16.40 41.06 -39.67
N LEU A 113 -15.20 41.59 -39.95
CA LEU A 113 -14.64 41.68 -41.31
C LEU A 113 -13.90 40.42 -41.77
N SER A 114 -13.62 39.47 -40.87
CA SER A 114 -12.85 38.26 -41.16
C SER A 114 -13.42 37.43 -42.31
N ALA A 115 -14.75 37.42 -42.47
CA ALA A 115 -15.44 36.74 -43.57
C ALA A 115 -15.05 37.26 -44.97
N ARG A 116 -14.61 38.52 -45.07
CA ARG A 116 -14.15 39.13 -46.34
C ARG A 116 -12.75 38.65 -46.77
N GLY A 117 -12.03 37.95 -45.89
CA GLY A 117 -10.76 37.30 -46.23
C GLY A 117 -9.56 38.23 -46.40
N GLY A 118 -8.45 37.66 -46.87
CA GLY A 118 -7.23 38.38 -47.24
C GLY A 118 -6.64 39.23 -46.10
N ARG A 119 -6.52 40.54 -46.34
CA ARG A 119 -5.83 41.49 -45.44
C ARG A 119 -6.51 41.63 -44.07
N TYR A 120 -7.83 41.48 -43.99
CA TYR A 120 -8.55 41.54 -42.71
C TYR A 120 -8.25 40.34 -41.82
N ARG A 121 -8.11 39.14 -42.40
CA ARG A 121 -7.68 37.94 -41.66
C ARG A 121 -6.23 38.05 -41.20
N LEU A 122 -5.34 38.57 -42.05
CA LEU A 122 -3.96 38.84 -41.66
C LEU A 122 -3.88 39.81 -40.47
N ALA A 123 -4.62 40.92 -40.52
CA ALA A 123 -4.69 41.90 -39.44
C ALA A 123 -5.31 41.31 -38.16
N LEU A 124 -6.39 40.53 -38.27
CA LEU A 124 -6.99 39.83 -37.12
C LEU A 124 -6.04 38.81 -36.51
N GLY A 125 -5.29 38.07 -37.34
CA GLY A 125 -4.26 37.14 -36.88
C GLY A 125 -3.17 37.84 -36.08
N ARG A 126 -2.71 39.03 -36.53
CA ARG A 126 -1.73 39.86 -35.79
C ARG A 126 -2.28 40.30 -34.43
N VAL A 127 -3.56 40.69 -34.36
CA VAL A 127 -4.24 41.01 -33.09
C VAL A 127 -4.24 39.80 -32.15
N TYR A 128 -4.66 38.62 -32.62
CA TYR A 128 -4.67 37.40 -31.80
C TYR A 128 -3.28 36.93 -31.38
N LEU A 129 -2.27 37.14 -32.22
CA LEU A 129 -0.88 36.84 -31.89
C LEU A 129 -0.40 37.70 -30.73
N ALA A 130 -0.67 39.01 -30.77
CA ALA A 130 -0.36 39.95 -29.71
C ALA A 130 -1.10 39.64 -28.38
N GLU A 131 -2.36 39.18 -28.46
CA GLU A 131 -3.14 38.75 -27.30
C GLU A 131 -2.70 37.38 -26.71
N GLY A 132 -1.77 36.68 -27.35
CA GLY A 132 -1.33 35.35 -26.92
C GLY A 132 -2.29 34.20 -27.29
N ARG A 133 -3.25 34.46 -28.19
CA ARG A 133 -4.20 33.48 -28.73
C ARG A 133 -3.63 32.78 -29.98
N TYR A 134 -2.52 32.07 -29.80
CA TYR A 134 -1.72 31.55 -30.91
C TYR A 134 -2.44 30.59 -31.85
N ALA A 135 -3.35 29.75 -31.36
CA ALA A 135 -4.13 28.84 -32.21
C ALA A 135 -5.09 29.62 -33.13
N ASP A 136 -5.83 30.56 -32.56
CA ASP A 136 -6.73 31.43 -33.32
C ASP A 136 -5.94 32.28 -34.33
N ALA A 137 -4.79 32.82 -33.93
CA ALA A 137 -3.89 33.57 -34.80
C ALA A 137 -3.41 32.74 -35.99
N LEU A 138 -2.91 31.51 -35.73
CA LEU A 138 -2.44 30.61 -36.76
C LEU A 138 -3.53 30.28 -37.78
N ARG A 139 -4.77 30.02 -37.33
CA ARG A 139 -5.91 29.79 -38.21
C ARG A 139 -6.14 30.99 -39.14
N GLN A 140 -6.14 32.20 -38.60
CA GLN A 140 -6.34 33.41 -39.41
C GLN A 140 -5.21 33.63 -40.42
N PHE A 141 -3.96 33.36 -40.05
CA PHE A 141 -2.84 33.47 -40.98
C PHE A 141 -2.93 32.46 -42.13
N VAL A 142 -3.24 31.20 -41.84
CA VAL A 142 -3.38 30.15 -42.87
C VAL A 142 -4.57 30.44 -43.79
N GLU A 143 -5.73 30.80 -43.23
CA GLU A 143 -6.94 31.11 -44.01
C GLU A 143 -6.84 32.45 -44.76
N SER A 144 -5.86 33.31 -44.46
CA SER A 144 -5.64 34.56 -45.20
C SER A 144 -5.14 34.31 -46.62
N GLY A 145 -4.38 33.22 -46.85
CA GLY A 145 -3.77 32.88 -48.14
C GLY A 145 -2.71 33.88 -48.64
N LEU A 146 -2.29 34.82 -47.80
CA LEU A 146 -1.35 35.88 -48.16
C LEU A 146 0.10 35.47 -47.88
N PRO A 147 1.06 35.68 -48.82
CA PRO A 147 2.48 35.42 -48.58
C PRO A 147 3.05 36.18 -47.39
N GLU A 148 2.55 37.39 -47.13
CA GLU A 148 2.97 38.21 -45.98
C GLU A 148 2.67 37.55 -44.64
N ALA A 149 1.75 36.57 -44.60
CA ALA A 149 1.40 35.83 -43.40
C ALA A 149 2.50 34.84 -42.97
N GLU A 150 3.41 34.42 -43.86
CA GLU A 150 4.38 33.33 -43.59
C GLU A 150 5.28 33.61 -42.37
N VAL A 151 5.71 34.86 -42.18
CA VAL A 151 6.53 35.26 -41.03
C VAL A 151 5.75 35.06 -39.73
N TYR A 152 4.48 35.45 -39.71
CA TYR A 152 3.61 35.32 -38.54
C TYR A 152 3.15 33.88 -38.29
N VAL A 153 3.01 33.06 -39.34
CA VAL A 153 2.78 31.61 -39.23
C VAL A 153 3.96 30.98 -38.48
N ARG A 154 5.21 31.30 -38.86
CA ARG A 154 6.40 30.80 -38.18
C ARG A 154 6.43 31.19 -36.71
N GLU A 155 6.20 32.47 -36.42
CA GLU A 155 6.15 32.96 -35.05
C GLU A 155 5.05 32.27 -34.22
N ALA A 156 3.84 32.12 -34.76
CA ALA A 156 2.75 31.43 -34.08
C ALA A 156 3.08 29.94 -33.81
N LEU A 157 3.69 29.24 -34.77
CA LEU A 157 4.11 27.85 -34.61
C LEU A 157 5.20 27.70 -33.55
N GLU A 158 6.17 28.62 -33.48
CA GLU A 158 7.19 28.65 -32.43
C GLU A 158 6.54 28.79 -31.05
N ARG A 159 5.61 29.73 -30.88
CA ARG A 159 4.87 29.93 -29.62
C ARG A 159 4.01 28.72 -29.24
N ILE A 160 3.37 28.06 -30.21
CA ILE A 160 2.61 26.83 -29.97
C ILE A 160 3.55 25.70 -29.54
N THR A 161 4.70 25.55 -30.20
CA THR A 161 5.71 24.54 -29.88
C THR A 161 6.28 24.76 -28.47
N GLU A 162 6.58 26.01 -28.09
CA GLU A 162 6.97 26.37 -26.72
C GLU A 162 5.93 25.94 -25.69
N ARG A 163 4.64 26.20 -25.95
CA ARG A 163 3.56 25.72 -25.08
C ARG A 163 3.48 24.20 -25.04
N MET A 164 3.63 23.51 -26.16
CA MET A 164 3.66 22.04 -26.20
C MET A 164 4.80 21.46 -25.36
N ARG A 165 6.01 22.04 -25.43
CA ARG A 165 7.14 21.62 -24.56
C ARG A 165 6.80 21.79 -23.08
N ARG A 166 6.15 22.90 -22.72
CA ARG A 166 5.73 23.16 -21.34
C ARG A 166 4.72 22.10 -20.87
N TYR A 167 3.66 21.84 -21.63
CA TYR A 167 2.69 20.79 -21.29
C TYR A 167 3.33 19.40 -21.22
N ALA A 168 4.28 19.09 -22.12
CA ALA A 168 5.03 17.83 -22.08
C ALA A 168 5.85 17.68 -20.78
N ARG A 169 6.44 18.76 -20.26
CA ARG A 169 7.15 18.77 -18.96
C ARG A 169 6.20 18.63 -17.78
N GLU A 170 5.01 19.21 -17.88
CA GLU A 170 3.93 19.12 -16.88
C GLU A 170 3.20 17.75 -16.92
N GLY A 171 3.46 16.91 -17.94
CA GLY A 171 2.80 15.61 -18.11
C GLY A 171 1.43 15.67 -18.81
N GLU A 172 1.02 16.83 -19.28
CA GLU A 172 -0.27 17.10 -19.93
C GLU A 172 -0.28 16.67 -21.41
N TRP A 173 -0.08 15.38 -21.66
CA TRP A 173 0.04 14.81 -23.00
C TRP A 173 -1.23 14.94 -23.85
N ALA A 174 -2.40 15.05 -23.22
CA ALA A 174 -3.67 15.34 -23.92
C ALA A 174 -3.68 16.74 -24.55
N GLU A 175 -3.11 17.74 -23.87
CA GLU A 175 -2.98 19.11 -24.38
C GLU A 175 -1.95 19.22 -25.51
N VAL A 176 -0.86 18.43 -25.44
CA VAL A 176 0.13 18.30 -26.52
C VAL A 176 -0.52 17.67 -27.76
N SER A 177 -1.26 16.58 -27.58
CA SER A 177 -1.95 15.88 -28.68
C SER A 177 -2.98 16.79 -29.37
N ARG A 178 -3.80 17.52 -28.60
CA ARG A 178 -4.78 18.48 -29.15
C ARG A 178 -4.14 19.58 -29.99
N ARG A 179 -2.98 20.09 -29.58
CA ARG A 179 -2.26 21.13 -30.34
C ARG A 179 -1.62 20.59 -31.62
N ALA A 180 -1.05 19.39 -31.57
CA ALA A 180 -0.53 18.73 -32.77
C ALA A 180 -1.66 18.43 -33.77
N GLU A 181 -2.79 17.92 -33.28
CA GLU A 181 -4.00 17.66 -34.08
C GLU A 181 -4.55 18.95 -34.70
N PHE A 182 -4.69 20.02 -33.91
CA PHE A 182 -5.13 21.32 -34.42
C PHE A 182 -4.27 21.82 -35.60
N VAL A 183 -2.94 21.69 -35.50
CA VAL A 183 -2.05 22.08 -36.60
C VAL A 183 -2.11 21.10 -37.78
N GLU A 184 -2.25 19.80 -37.51
CA GLU A 184 -2.49 18.78 -38.55
C GLU A 184 -3.77 19.10 -39.37
N ASP A 185 -4.85 19.46 -38.68
CA ASP A 185 -6.17 19.77 -39.25
C ASP A 185 -6.14 21.02 -40.13
N LEU A 186 -5.35 22.04 -39.77
CA LEU A 186 -5.15 23.23 -40.60
C LEU A 186 -4.37 22.90 -41.87
N SER A 187 -3.21 22.25 -41.71
CA SER A 187 -2.46 21.70 -42.83
C SER A 187 -1.36 20.77 -42.32
N PRO A 188 -1.28 19.54 -42.86
CA PRO A 188 -0.17 18.61 -42.63
C PRO A 188 1.24 19.21 -42.70
N GLY A 189 1.47 20.15 -43.62
CA GLY A 189 2.79 20.74 -43.87
C GLY A 189 3.26 21.74 -42.81
N LEU A 190 2.37 22.19 -41.91
CA LEU A 190 2.71 23.14 -40.86
C LEU A 190 3.35 22.48 -39.63
N LEU A 191 3.24 21.15 -39.51
CA LEU A 191 3.84 20.43 -38.40
C LEU A 191 5.37 20.44 -38.52
N THR A 192 6.02 21.15 -37.60
CA THR A 192 7.47 21.16 -37.49
C THR A 192 7.99 19.80 -37.00
N ARG A 193 9.28 19.53 -37.21
CA ARG A 193 9.94 18.29 -36.73
C ARG A 193 9.69 18.04 -35.25
N GLU A 194 9.76 19.10 -34.45
CA GLU A 194 9.55 19.00 -33.02
C GLU A 194 8.09 18.76 -32.64
N MET A 195 7.15 19.43 -33.32
CA MET A 195 5.72 19.16 -33.12
C MET A 195 5.38 17.71 -33.47
N LEU A 196 6.00 17.16 -34.52
CA LEU A 196 5.88 15.75 -34.87
C LEU A 196 6.45 14.83 -33.78
N ARG A 197 7.64 15.12 -33.23
CA ARG A 197 8.24 14.32 -32.13
C ARG A 197 7.38 14.35 -30.87
N LEU A 198 6.94 15.54 -30.44
CA LEU A 198 6.08 15.72 -29.27
C LEU A 198 4.70 15.09 -29.49
N GLY A 199 4.12 15.28 -30.68
CA GLY A 199 2.84 14.70 -31.09
C GLY A 199 2.90 13.17 -31.17
N LEU A 200 3.98 12.60 -31.71
CA LEU A 200 4.21 11.16 -31.75
C LEU A 200 4.23 10.57 -30.34
N LYS A 201 5.03 11.14 -29.44
CA LYS A 201 5.10 10.70 -28.04
C LYS A 201 3.74 10.81 -27.36
N ALA A 202 3.01 11.91 -27.54
CA ALA A 202 1.68 12.10 -26.99
C ALA A 202 0.67 11.07 -27.53
N ALA A 203 0.70 10.78 -28.82
CA ALA A 203 -0.18 9.82 -29.47
C ALA A 203 0.09 8.38 -29.01
N LEU A 204 1.36 7.98 -28.87
CA LEU A 204 1.74 6.67 -28.34
C LEU A 204 1.28 6.48 -26.89
N LEU A 205 1.55 7.45 -26.00
CA LEU A 205 1.13 7.39 -24.60
C LEU A 205 -0.40 7.27 -24.42
N GLN A 206 -1.17 7.89 -25.32
CA GLN A 206 -2.64 7.82 -25.33
C GLN A 206 -3.18 6.57 -26.05
N GLY A 207 -2.33 5.77 -26.72
CA GLY A 207 -2.75 4.61 -27.50
C GLY A 207 -3.44 4.96 -28.82
N LEU A 208 -3.24 6.17 -29.35
CA LEU A 208 -3.76 6.63 -30.64
C LEU A 208 -2.86 6.16 -31.80
N PHE A 209 -2.76 4.84 -31.99
CA PHE A 209 -1.75 4.23 -32.86
C PHE A 209 -1.80 4.67 -34.33
N ALA A 210 -2.98 4.88 -34.90
CA ALA A 210 -3.11 5.38 -36.28
C ALA A 210 -2.55 6.80 -36.44
N ARG A 211 -2.70 7.65 -35.41
CA ARG A 211 -2.13 9.01 -35.39
C ARG A 211 -0.62 8.96 -35.18
N ALA A 212 -0.17 8.12 -34.23
CA ALA A 212 1.24 7.88 -34.01
C ALA A 212 1.95 7.41 -35.28
N GLU A 213 1.35 6.49 -36.04
CA GLU A 213 1.90 6.00 -37.31
C GLU A 213 2.05 7.12 -38.34
N ARG A 214 1.07 8.02 -38.48
CA ARG A 214 1.18 9.17 -39.40
C ARG A 214 2.33 10.10 -39.03
N TYR A 215 2.45 10.46 -37.76
CA TYR A 215 3.53 11.32 -37.28
C TYR A 215 4.90 10.65 -37.41
N ALA A 216 4.97 9.36 -37.07
CA ALA A 216 6.17 8.54 -37.20
C ALA A 216 6.61 8.41 -38.66
N ARG A 217 5.67 8.18 -39.60
CA ARG A 217 5.96 8.12 -41.03
C ARG A 217 6.54 9.43 -41.54
N ARG A 218 5.95 10.58 -41.19
CA ARG A 218 6.51 11.89 -41.58
C ARG A 218 7.90 12.14 -41.01
N LEU A 219 8.15 11.72 -39.77
CA LEU A 219 9.50 11.80 -39.19
C LEU A 219 10.48 10.87 -39.93
N ALA A 220 10.06 9.65 -40.28
CA ALA A 220 10.87 8.72 -41.05
C ALA A 220 11.17 9.23 -42.47
N ASP A 221 10.19 9.89 -43.13
CA ASP A 221 10.37 10.55 -44.42
C ASP A 221 11.39 11.71 -44.34
N LEU A 222 11.56 12.29 -43.15
CA LEU A 222 12.58 13.29 -42.82
C LEU A 222 13.91 12.68 -42.33
N ASP A 223 14.05 11.35 -42.41
CA ASP A 223 15.19 10.55 -41.95
C ASP A 223 15.49 10.67 -40.44
N GLU A 224 14.46 10.96 -39.63
CA GLU A 224 14.57 11.09 -38.18
C GLU A 224 14.43 9.71 -37.50
N ALA A 225 15.41 9.37 -36.64
CA ALA A 225 15.50 8.07 -35.98
C ALA A 225 14.27 7.75 -35.09
N GLU A 226 13.68 8.76 -34.43
CA GLU A 226 12.48 8.56 -33.62
C GLU A 226 11.24 8.24 -34.46
N GLY A 227 11.24 8.62 -35.74
CA GLY A 227 10.19 8.24 -36.69
C GLY A 227 10.15 6.74 -36.93
N PHE A 228 11.31 6.13 -37.21
CA PHE A 228 11.41 4.69 -37.40
C PHE A 228 11.05 3.90 -36.12
N LEU A 229 11.53 4.34 -34.95
CA LEU A 229 11.11 3.74 -33.68
C LEU A 229 9.59 3.89 -33.45
N GLY A 230 9.03 5.06 -33.76
CA GLY A 230 7.59 5.32 -33.69
C GLY A 230 6.77 4.39 -34.58
N LEU A 231 7.23 4.10 -35.79
CA LEU A 231 6.59 3.15 -36.70
C LEU A 231 6.61 1.74 -36.12
N ALA A 232 7.73 1.31 -35.56
CA ALA A 232 7.84 0.02 -34.89
C ALA A 232 6.83 -0.10 -33.73
N LEU A 233 6.77 0.91 -32.85
CA LEU A 233 5.84 0.93 -31.72
C LEU A 233 4.37 0.99 -32.16
N ALA A 234 4.05 1.79 -33.17
CA ALA A 234 2.69 1.90 -33.70
C ALA A 234 2.22 0.57 -34.34
N HIS A 235 3.08 -0.11 -35.10
CA HIS A 235 2.77 -1.42 -35.69
C HIS A 235 2.60 -2.51 -34.62
N LEU A 236 3.43 -2.52 -33.57
CA LEU A 236 3.27 -3.42 -32.43
C LEU A 236 2.11 -3.02 -31.50
N ARG A 237 1.52 -1.84 -31.69
CA ARG A 237 0.50 -1.24 -30.82
C ARG A 237 0.97 -1.10 -29.37
N LEU A 238 2.22 -0.69 -29.19
CA LEU A 238 2.84 -0.43 -27.89
C LEU A 238 2.88 1.07 -27.59
N ARG A 239 2.58 1.47 -26.35
CA ARG A 239 2.72 2.88 -25.94
C ARG A 239 4.18 3.21 -25.64
N SER A 240 4.89 2.22 -25.11
CA SER A 240 6.32 2.24 -24.81
C SER A 240 6.92 0.86 -25.06
N PRO A 241 8.23 0.75 -25.37
CA PRO A 241 8.92 -0.55 -25.37
C PRO A 241 8.76 -1.35 -24.07
N LEU A 242 8.51 -0.66 -22.94
CA LEU A 242 8.30 -1.29 -21.64
C LEU A 242 7.03 -2.13 -21.57
N ASP A 243 6.05 -1.86 -22.43
CA ASP A 243 4.76 -2.55 -22.50
C ASP A 243 4.84 -3.87 -23.26
N TYR A 244 5.99 -4.17 -23.88
CA TYR A 244 6.19 -5.39 -24.66
C TYR A 244 5.90 -6.64 -23.82
N ARG A 245 4.96 -7.48 -24.28
CA ARG A 245 4.54 -8.72 -23.63
C ARG A 245 4.72 -9.97 -24.49
N GLY A 246 5.39 -9.84 -25.63
CA GLY A 246 5.74 -10.97 -26.50
C GLY A 246 5.21 -10.87 -27.92
N GLU A 247 4.83 -9.67 -28.36
CA GLU A 247 4.42 -9.31 -29.71
C GLU A 247 5.44 -9.75 -30.78
N GLU A 248 5.02 -9.82 -32.04
CA GLU A 248 5.87 -10.27 -33.14
C GLU A 248 6.87 -9.19 -33.59
N LEU A 249 8.02 -9.15 -32.93
CA LEU A 249 9.09 -8.19 -33.22
C LEU A 249 9.69 -8.32 -34.63
N LYS A 250 9.52 -9.48 -35.29
CA LYS A 250 10.12 -9.75 -36.60
C LYS A 250 9.57 -8.82 -37.68
N ALA A 251 8.28 -8.51 -37.63
CA ALA A 251 7.63 -7.64 -38.60
C ALA A 251 8.16 -6.19 -38.60
N VAL A 252 8.73 -5.73 -37.47
CA VAL A 252 9.21 -4.35 -37.28
C VAL A 252 10.72 -4.24 -37.22
N GLU A 253 11.44 -5.34 -37.40
CA GLU A 253 12.90 -5.37 -37.46
C GLU A 253 13.50 -4.34 -38.45
N PRO A 254 12.95 -4.14 -39.67
CA PRO A 254 13.49 -3.14 -40.58
C PRO A 254 13.47 -1.75 -39.96
N TYR A 255 12.37 -1.36 -39.31
CA TYR A 255 12.26 -0.05 -38.67
C TYR A 255 13.24 0.11 -37.49
N LEU A 256 13.39 -0.93 -36.66
CA LEU A 256 14.36 -0.90 -35.56
C LEU A 256 15.81 -0.78 -36.07
N THR A 257 16.12 -1.46 -37.18
CA THR A 257 17.44 -1.43 -37.80
C THR A 257 17.73 -0.06 -38.42
N GLU A 258 16.76 0.52 -39.13
CA GLU A 258 16.87 1.87 -39.69
C GLU A 258 17.05 2.93 -38.60
N ALA A 259 16.27 2.85 -37.51
CA ALA A 259 16.43 3.75 -36.36
C ALA A 259 17.87 3.73 -35.82
N LEU A 260 18.41 2.52 -35.59
CA LEU A 260 19.76 2.31 -35.06
C LEU A 260 20.89 2.66 -36.03
N ALA A 261 20.63 2.67 -37.34
CA ALA A 261 21.58 3.11 -38.33
C ALA A 261 21.82 4.63 -38.28
N ARG A 262 20.85 5.41 -37.76
CA ARG A 262 20.96 6.87 -37.62
C ARG A 262 21.48 7.25 -36.24
N VAL A 263 20.81 6.76 -35.20
CA VAL A 263 21.11 7.13 -33.82
C VAL A 263 20.98 5.91 -32.92
N GLU A 264 21.89 5.78 -31.96
CA GLU A 264 21.79 4.77 -30.91
C GLU A 264 20.66 5.11 -29.93
N ILE A 265 19.46 4.62 -30.22
CA ILE A 265 18.30 4.77 -29.33
C ILE A 265 18.19 3.54 -28.41
N PRO A 266 18.29 3.68 -27.08
CA PRO A 266 18.24 2.55 -26.13
C PRO A 266 17.00 1.67 -26.27
N GLU A 267 15.85 2.29 -26.54
CA GLU A 267 14.57 1.63 -26.77
C GLU A 267 14.60 0.71 -28.00
N ALA A 268 15.21 1.16 -29.09
CA ALA A 268 15.37 0.36 -30.30
C ALA A 268 16.38 -0.77 -30.09
N LEU A 269 17.49 -0.49 -29.38
CA LEU A 269 18.48 -1.50 -28.99
C LEU A 269 17.85 -2.60 -28.12
N LEU A 270 16.98 -2.22 -27.17
CA LEU A 270 16.26 -3.14 -26.31
C LEU A 270 15.35 -4.08 -27.12
N LEU A 271 14.46 -3.53 -27.94
CA LEU A 271 13.52 -4.34 -28.73
C LEU A 271 14.27 -5.24 -29.72
N LEU A 272 15.29 -4.73 -30.41
CA LEU A 272 16.09 -5.55 -31.32
C LEU A 272 16.89 -6.62 -30.56
N GLY A 273 17.41 -6.31 -29.38
CA GLY A 273 18.09 -7.26 -28.50
C GLY A 273 17.17 -8.41 -28.05
N ILE A 274 15.93 -8.10 -27.68
CA ILE A 274 14.91 -9.09 -27.33
C ILE A 274 14.55 -9.96 -28.55
N LEU A 275 14.42 -9.38 -29.75
CA LEU A 275 14.20 -10.15 -30.98
C LEU A 275 15.35 -11.14 -31.20
N ARG A 276 16.60 -10.69 -31.11
CA ARG A 276 17.78 -11.54 -31.29
C ARG A 276 17.87 -12.65 -30.24
N GLN A 277 17.47 -12.37 -29.00
CA GLN A 277 17.36 -13.38 -27.96
C GLN A 277 16.35 -14.47 -28.36
N ARG A 278 15.16 -14.08 -28.83
CA ARG A 278 14.11 -15.01 -29.29
C ARG A 278 14.53 -15.83 -30.51
N GLU A 279 15.29 -15.24 -31.43
CA GLU A 279 15.85 -15.94 -32.60
C GLU A 279 17.02 -16.88 -32.23
N GLY A 280 17.45 -16.93 -30.97
CA GLY A 280 18.61 -17.72 -30.54
C GLY A 280 19.96 -17.13 -30.94
N ARG A 281 20.00 -15.91 -31.50
CA ARG A 281 21.23 -15.18 -31.86
C ARG A 281 21.84 -14.51 -30.63
N LEU A 282 22.19 -15.33 -29.64
CA LEU A 282 22.53 -14.88 -28.29
C LEU A 282 23.74 -13.92 -28.24
N SER A 283 24.74 -14.10 -29.12
CA SER A 283 25.90 -13.20 -29.15
C SER A 283 25.58 -11.80 -29.68
N GLU A 284 24.63 -11.68 -30.62
CA GLU A 284 24.13 -10.38 -31.08
C GLU A 284 23.25 -9.73 -30.02
N ALA A 285 22.34 -10.52 -29.43
CA ALA A 285 21.47 -10.08 -28.34
C ALA A 285 22.28 -9.51 -27.17
N LEU A 286 23.37 -10.20 -26.78
CA LEU A 286 24.29 -9.75 -25.74
C LEU A 286 24.82 -8.34 -26.03
N ARG A 287 25.38 -8.11 -27.23
CA ARG A 287 25.96 -6.80 -27.59
C ARG A 287 24.91 -5.68 -27.62
N LEU A 288 23.72 -5.96 -28.14
CA LEU A 288 22.64 -4.98 -28.22
C LEU A 288 22.12 -4.62 -26.83
N LEU A 289 21.86 -5.62 -25.98
CA LEU A 289 21.34 -5.41 -24.63
C LEU A 289 22.37 -4.77 -23.69
N GLU A 290 23.67 -5.04 -23.85
CA GLU A 290 24.72 -4.33 -23.11
C GLU A 290 24.73 -2.84 -23.44
N ARG A 291 24.58 -2.48 -24.72
CA ARG A 291 24.48 -1.07 -25.15
C ARG A 291 23.18 -0.44 -24.66
N ALA A 292 22.05 -1.14 -24.77
CA ALA A 292 20.77 -0.69 -24.26
C ALA A 292 20.83 -0.42 -22.74
N ALA A 293 21.49 -1.29 -21.98
CA ALA A 293 21.63 -1.14 -20.53
C ALA A 293 22.62 -0.03 -20.12
N ARG A 294 23.65 0.26 -20.93
CA ARG A 294 24.61 1.34 -20.68
C ARG A 294 24.09 2.73 -21.03
N HIS A 295 23.35 2.83 -22.14
CA HIS A 295 22.86 4.11 -22.66
C HIS A 295 21.41 4.41 -22.28
N GLY A 296 20.65 3.40 -21.83
CA GLY A 296 19.28 3.58 -21.36
C GLY A 296 19.22 4.21 -19.96
N GLU A 297 18.08 4.81 -19.67
CA GLU A 297 17.77 5.38 -18.35
C GLU A 297 16.52 4.71 -17.75
N GLY A 298 16.43 4.73 -16.41
CA GLY A 298 15.27 4.23 -15.67
C GLY A 298 14.88 2.79 -16.04
N GLU A 299 13.58 2.56 -16.22
CA GLU A 299 13.02 1.22 -16.46
C GLU A 299 13.48 0.58 -17.77
N VAL A 300 13.88 1.37 -18.78
CA VAL A 300 14.39 0.82 -20.06
C VAL A 300 15.72 0.11 -19.83
N ALA A 301 16.63 0.74 -19.09
CA ALA A 301 17.87 0.08 -18.66
C ALA A 301 17.58 -1.10 -17.72
N GLY A 302 16.58 -0.98 -16.84
CA GLY A 302 16.15 -2.09 -15.98
C GLY A 302 15.72 -3.32 -16.78
N LEU A 303 14.88 -3.14 -17.80
CA LEU A 303 14.42 -4.20 -18.69
C LEU A 303 15.56 -4.74 -19.57
N ALA A 304 16.47 -3.88 -20.01
CA ALA A 304 17.68 -4.31 -20.72
C ALA A 304 18.56 -5.22 -19.85
N PHE A 305 18.81 -4.86 -18.58
CA PHE A 305 19.54 -5.72 -17.65
C PHE A 305 18.84 -7.04 -17.37
N HIS A 306 17.50 -7.05 -17.30
CA HIS A 306 16.73 -8.29 -17.16
C HIS A 306 17.00 -9.26 -18.33
N HIS A 307 16.81 -8.79 -19.56
CA HIS A 307 17.06 -9.62 -20.74
C HIS A 307 18.53 -9.96 -20.91
N LEU A 308 19.44 -9.06 -20.53
CA LEU A 308 20.88 -9.31 -20.54
C LEU A 308 21.24 -10.48 -19.62
N ALA A 309 20.66 -10.53 -18.42
CA ALA A 309 20.83 -11.64 -17.48
C ALA A 309 20.37 -12.97 -18.10
N GLU A 310 19.18 -12.99 -18.73
CA GLU A 310 18.65 -14.18 -19.40
C GLU A 310 19.54 -14.65 -20.57
N VAL A 311 20.05 -13.71 -21.39
CA VAL A 311 20.98 -14.04 -22.48
C VAL A 311 22.30 -14.59 -21.92
N LYS A 312 22.85 -14.01 -20.86
CA LYS A 312 24.06 -14.51 -20.21
C LYS A 312 23.85 -15.89 -19.59
N ARG A 313 22.66 -16.15 -19.00
CA ARG A 313 22.27 -17.48 -18.50
C ARG A 313 22.24 -18.50 -19.65
N ALA A 314 21.60 -18.17 -20.77
CA ALA A 314 21.54 -19.03 -21.95
C ALA A 314 22.93 -19.31 -22.55
N LEU A 315 23.84 -18.33 -22.50
CA LEU A 315 25.25 -18.46 -22.89
C LEU A 315 26.12 -19.17 -21.84
N ARG A 316 25.55 -19.64 -20.72
CA ARG A 316 26.26 -20.31 -19.62
C ARG A 316 27.41 -19.46 -19.04
N ARG A 317 27.20 -18.15 -18.95
CA ARG A 317 28.11 -17.25 -18.24
C ARG A 317 28.08 -17.53 -16.72
N PRO A 318 29.11 -17.11 -15.95
CA PRO A 318 29.13 -17.32 -14.50
C PRO A 318 27.86 -16.80 -13.83
N LEU A 319 27.31 -17.58 -12.90
CA LEU A 319 26.05 -17.26 -12.22
C LEU A 319 26.09 -15.88 -11.52
N LYS A 320 27.25 -15.53 -10.95
CA LYS A 320 27.50 -14.21 -10.35
C LYS A 320 27.23 -13.05 -11.31
N GLU A 321 27.59 -13.18 -12.58
CA GLU A 321 27.32 -12.14 -13.59
C GLU A 321 25.82 -12.06 -13.91
N VAL A 322 25.15 -13.20 -14.06
CA VAL A 322 23.71 -13.30 -14.33
C VAL A 322 22.91 -12.65 -13.20
N LEU A 323 23.19 -13.04 -11.96
CA LEU A 323 22.51 -12.51 -10.78
C LEU A 323 22.85 -11.03 -10.54
N GLY A 324 24.08 -10.62 -10.86
CA GLY A 324 24.49 -9.22 -10.82
C GLY A 324 23.69 -8.34 -11.80
N ASP A 325 23.37 -8.85 -12.98
CA ASP A 325 22.48 -8.17 -13.93
C ASP A 325 21.04 -8.13 -13.43
N HIS A 326 20.50 -9.22 -12.87
CA HIS A 326 19.18 -9.18 -12.23
C HIS A 326 19.11 -8.20 -11.06
N LYS A 327 20.17 -8.08 -10.25
CA LYS A 327 20.26 -7.09 -9.18
C LYS A 327 20.21 -5.66 -9.73
N ARG A 328 20.94 -5.37 -10.80
CA ARG A 328 20.90 -4.06 -11.49
C ARG A 328 19.54 -3.77 -12.10
N ALA A 329 18.93 -4.78 -12.73
CA ALA A 329 17.57 -4.68 -13.23
C ALA A 329 16.58 -4.31 -12.13
N HIS A 330 16.63 -5.02 -10.99
CA HIS A 330 15.78 -4.78 -9.83
C HIS A 330 15.90 -3.34 -9.28
N ALA A 331 17.11 -2.79 -9.27
CA ALA A 331 17.35 -1.42 -8.77
C ALA A 331 16.67 -0.34 -9.64
N LEU A 332 16.46 -0.62 -10.92
CA LEU A 332 15.82 0.30 -11.87
C LEU A 332 14.33 -0.02 -12.11
N ARG A 333 13.95 -1.29 -11.95
CA ARG A 333 12.58 -1.79 -12.09
C ARG A 333 12.37 -2.89 -11.06
N ALA A 334 11.56 -2.61 -10.04
CA ALA A 334 11.35 -3.53 -8.94
C ALA A 334 10.80 -4.89 -9.43
N TYR A 335 11.34 -5.96 -8.86
CA TYR A 335 10.86 -7.32 -9.08
C TYR A 335 9.92 -7.69 -7.94
N PRO A 336 8.91 -8.53 -8.21
CA PRO A 336 8.04 -9.04 -7.17
C PRO A 336 8.82 -9.99 -6.25
N ALA A 337 8.42 -10.07 -4.98
CA ALA A 337 9.10 -10.87 -3.97
C ALA A 337 9.27 -12.36 -4.37
N PRO A 338 8.27 -13.05 -4.97
CA PRO A 338 8.44 -14.44 -5.43
C PRO A 338 9.54 -14.61 -6.49
N TYR A 339 9.77 -13.60 -7.33
CA TYR A 339 10.85 -13.65 -8.32
C TYR A 339 12.22 -13.48 -7.64
N LEU A 340 12.35 -12.54 -6.71
CA LEU A 340 13.58 -12.34 -5.93
C LEU A 340 13.91 -13.56 -5.07
N PHE A 341 12.89 -14.20 -4.50
CA PHE A 341 13.03 -15.44 -3.75
C PHE A 341 13.62 -16.58 -4.60
N ARG A 342 13.10 -16.78 -5.82
CA ARG A 342 13.66 -17.78 -6.77
C ARG A 342 15.10 -17.48 -7.13
N LEU A 343 15.45 -16.21 -7.37
CA LEU A 343 16.84 -15.82 -7.61
C LEU A 343 17.74 -16.08 -6.40
N ALA A 344 17.24 -15.88 -5.18
CA ALA A 344 17.98 -16.18 -3.95
C ALA A 344 18.22 -17.69 -3.78
N GLN A 345 17.24 -18.53 -4.11
CA GLN A 345 17.40 -19.98 -4.15
C GLN A 345 18.44 -20.41 -5.20
N GLU A 346 18.38 -19.85 -6.41
CA GLU A 346 19.35 -20.09 -7.48
C GLU A 346 20.77 -19.69 -7.04
N ALA A 347 20.91 -18.51 -6.41
CA ALA A 347 22.18 -18.03 -5.88
C ALA A 347 22.79 -18.97 -4.85
N LEU A 348 21.98 -19.44 -3.88
CA LEU A 348 22.44 -20.36 -2.86
C LEU A 348 22.83 -21.72 -3.47
N ALA A 349 22.03 -22.25 -4.39
CA ALA A 349 22.33 -23.51 -5.07
C ALA A 349 23.63 -23.44 -5.90
N GLY A 350 23.94 -22.27 -6.45
CA GLY A 350 25.19 -22.00 -7.17
C GLY A 350 26.38 -21.61 -6.29
N GLY A 351 26.25 -21.62 -4.96
CA GLY A 351 27.33 -21.30 -4.02
C GLY A 351 27.59 -19.80 -3.77
N GLU A 352 26.73 -18.91 -4.29
CA GLU A 352 26.84 -17.47 -4.13
C GLU A 352 26.09 -16.98 -2.88
N GLU A 353 26.52 -17.40 -1.69
CA GLU A 353 25.80 -17.19 -0.41
C GLU A 353 25.57 -15.70 -0.09
N VAL A 354 26.54 -14.82 -0.40
CA VAL A 354 26.40 -13.37 -0.18
C VAL A 354 25.30 -12.77 -1.05
N LEU A 355 25.26 -13.14 -2.34
CA LEU A 355 24.21 -12.68 -3.24
C LEU A 355 22.84 -13.26 -2.87
N ALA A 356 22.80 -14.50 -2.40
CA ALA A 356 21.56 -15.12 -1.89
C ALA A 356 20.97 -14.32 -0.73
N ARG A 357 21.81 -13.91 0.25
CA ARG A 357 21.39 -13.04 1.37
C ARG A 357 20.90 -11.69 0.91
N GLU A 358 21.62 -11.04 -0.01
CA GLU A 358 21.20 -9.75 -0.56
C GLU A 358 19.84 -9.85 -1.27
N LEU A 359 19.65 -10.85 -2.14
CA LEU A 359 18.41 -11.06 -2.88
C LEU A 359 17.24 -11.40 -1.94
N LEU A 360 17.48 -12.20 -0.90
CA LEU A 360 16.49 -12.50 0.11
C LEU A 360 16.11 -11.25 0.93
N SER A 361 17.08 -10.39 1.25
CA SER A 361 16.80 -9.09 1.88
C SER A 361 15.92 -8.22 0.98
N ARG A 362 16.18 -8.17 -0.33
CA ARG A 362 15.31 -7.44 -1.26
C ARG A 362 13.92 -8.06 -1.39
N ALA A 363 13.82 -9.38 -1.35
CA ALA A 363 12.54 -10.08 -1.32
C ALA A 363 11.74 -9.70 -0.04
N ARG A 364 12.43 -9.53 1.09
CA ARG A 364 11.84 -9.04 2.34
C ARG A 364 11.32 -7.62 2.21
N ASP A 365 12.11 -6.72 1.62
CA ASP A 365 11.69 -5.32 1.38
C ASP A 365 10.46 -5.25 0.46
N ALA A 366 10.32 -6.20 -0.48
CA ALA A 366 9.18 -6.32 -1.38
C ALA A 366 7.96 -7.07 -0.76
N GLY A 367 8.09 -7.61 0.45
CA GLY A 367 7.03 -8.34 1.17
C GLY A 367 7.08 -9.86 0.99
N LEU A 368 7.38 -10.60 2.07
CA LEU A 368 7.47 -12.07 2.05
C LEU A 368 6.13 -12.80 2.08
N GLU A 369 5.01 -12.10 2.27
CA GLU A 369 3.68 -12.71 2.39
C GLU A 369 3.32 -13.52 1.14
N ALA A 370 3.46 -12.91 -0.05
CA ALA A 370 3.24 -13.59 -1.32
C ALA A 370 4.18 -14.80 -1.53
N VAL A 371 5.40 -14.73 -0.99
CA VAL A 371 6.35 -15.86 -1.05
C VAL A 371 5.90 -17.00 -0.15
N ALA A 372 5.45 -16.67 1.06
CA ALA A 372 4.97 -17.65 2.03
C ALA A 372 3.68 -18.35 1.55
N GLU A 373 2.81 -17.63 0.83
CA GLU A 373 1.62 -18.22 0.20
C GLU A 373 1.96 -19.25 -0.89
N GLU A 374 2.99 -18.98 -1.70
CA GLU A 374 3.42 -19.88 -2.78
C GLU A 374 4.30 -21.04 -2.28
N ASP A 375 5.29 -20.77 -1.43
CA ASP A 375 6.29 -21.74 -0.95
C ASP A 375 6.83 -21.40 0.45
N LEU A 376 5.98 -21.54 1.47
CA LEU A 376 6.38 -21.37 2.87
C LEU A 376 7.58 -22.24 3.27
N MET A 377 7.59 -23.51 2.86
CA MET A 377 8.62 -24.46 3.29
C MET A 377 9.99 -24.13 2.69
N GLY A 378 10.04 -23.78 1.41
CA GLY A 378 11.26 -23.31 0.76
C GLY A 378 11.76 -22.00 1.39
N LEU A 379 10.86 -21.07 1.72
CA LEU A 379 11.21 -19.82 2.37
C LEU A 379 11.84 -20.05 3.76
N LEU A 380 11.23 -20.90 4.58
CA LEU A 380 11.73 -21.23 5.91
C LEU A 380 13.09 -21.93 5.85
N SER A 381 13.28 -22.87 4.92
CA SER A 381 14.55 -23.55 4.72
C SER A 381 15.66 -22.58 4.28
N LEU A 382 15.34 -21.65 3.38
CA LEU A 382 16.29 -20.63 2.91
C LEU A 382 16.68 -19.67 4.04
N LEU A 383 15.71 -19.19 4.81
CA LEU A 383 15.95 -18.33 5.98
C LEU A 383 16.80 -19.03 7.03
N GLU A 384 16.49 -20.29 7.34
CA GLU A 384 17.26 -21.08 8.30
C GLU A 384 18.72 -21.22 7.85
N ARG A 385 18.97 -21.46 6.56
CA ARG A 385 20.33 -21.64 6.02
C ARG A 385 21.13 -20.34 5.94
N LEU A 386 20.48 -19.22 5.61
CA LEU A 386 21.15 -17.95 5.33
C LEU A 386 21.23 -17.01 6.55
N GLU A 387 20.19 -16.98 7.38
CA GLU A 387 20.04 -16.05 8.50
C GLU A 387 19.92 -16.77 9.86
N GLY A 388 19.65 -18.07 9.85
CA GLY A 388 19.60 -18.91 11.04
C GLY A 388 18.17 -19.25 11.51
N PRO A 389 18.06 -20.12 12.52
CA PRO A 389 16.78 -20.72 12.94
C PRO A 389 15.80 -19.70 13.54
N TRP A 390 16.30 -18.62 14.16
CA TRP A 390 15.45 -17.55 14.69
C TRP A 390 14.65 -16.81 13.61
N ALA A 391 15.27 -16.52 12.46
CA ALA A 391 14.62 -15.81 11.37
C ALA A 391 13.48 -16.65 10.77
N ALA A 392 13.74 -17.93 10.52
CA ALA A 392 12.73 -18.88 10.05
C ALA A 392 11.60 -19.05 11.08
N PHE A 393 11.95 -19.21 12.37
CA PHE A 393 10.98 -19.35 13.44
C PHE A 393 10.05 -18.14 13.57
N ASN A 394 10.58 -16.91 13.57
CA ASN A 394 9.78 -15.71 13.75
C ASN A 394 8.74 -15.55 12.65
N LEU A 395 9.12 -15.83 11.39
CA LEU A 395 8.18 -15.83 10.27
C LEU A 395 7.08 -16.89 10.45
N LEU A 396 7.46 -18.13 10.79
CA LEU A 396 6.51 -19.22 11.01
C LEU A 396 5.59 -18.94 12.21
N TYR A 397 6.11 -18.41 13.31
CA TYR A 397 5.35 -18.08 14.51
C TYR A 397 4.26 -17.04 14.21
N ARG A 398 4.59 -15.99 13.45
CA ARG A 398 3.60 -15.01 13.00
C ARG A 398 2.51 -15.65 12.12
N ALA A 399 2.89 -16.51 11.18
CA ALA A 399 1.92 -17.22 10.34
C ALA A 399 0.98 -18.12 11.16
N LEU A 400 1.53 -18.84 12.15
CA LEU A 400 0.75 -19.69 13.06
C LEU A 400 -0.25 -18.88 13.90
N GLY A 401 0.13 -17.68 14.35
CA GLY A 401 -0.75 -16.80 15.13
C GLY A 401 -2.04 -16.38 14.40
N HIS A 402 -2.04 -16.42 13.06
CA HIS A 402 -3.21 -16.09 12.23
C HIS A 402 -3.99 -17.34 11.77
N THR A 403 -3.52 -18.54 12.10
CA THR A 403 -4.12 -19.80 11.66
C THR A 403 -4.95 -20.44 12.78
N PRO A 404 -6.29 -20.47 12.70
CA PRO A 404 -7.09 -21.22 13.67
C PRO A 404 -6.78 -22.72 13.54
N ASN A 405 -6.42 -23.36 14.65
CA ASN A 405 -5.99 -24.78 14.71
C ASN A 405 -4.82 -25.09 13.76
N PRO A 406 -3.60 -24.61 14.07
CA PRO A 406 -2.45 -24.81 13.20
C PRO A 406 -2.11 -26.29 12.96
N PRO A 407 -1.74 -26.67 11.72
CA PRO A 407 -1.36 -28.04 11.40
C PRO A 407 -0.21 -28.56 12.27
N LEU A 408 -0.32 -29.82 12.70
CA LEU A 408 0.67 -30.46 13.56
C LEU A 408 2.09 -30.45 12.95
N ALA A 409 2.21 -30.56 11.63
CA ALA A 409 3.49 -30.51 10.92
C ALA A 409 4.18 -29.13 11.06
N LEU A 410 3.42 -28.03 10.99
CA LEU A 410 3.95 -26.68 11.14
C LEU A 410 4.32 -26.38 12.60
N LEU A 411 3.52 -26.86 13.56
CA LEU A 411 3.87 -26.78 14.99
C LEU A 411 5.14 -27.57 15.30
N SER A 412 5.29 -28.77 14.73
CA SER A 412 6.50 -29.60 14.86
C SER A 412 7.74 -28.89 14.31
N LEU A 413 7.61 -28.24 13.15
CA LEU A 413 8.67 -27.45 12.55
C LEU A 413 9.03 -26.22 13.41
N ALA A 414 8.03 -25.48 13.88
CA ALA A 414 8.24 -24.33 14.75
C ALA A 414 8.93 -24.74 16.06
N TYR A 415 8.54 -25.86 16.64
CA TYR A 415 9.19 -26.45 17.80
C TYR A 415 10.65 -26.83 17.51
N ARG A 416 10.94 -27.50 16.39
CA ARG A 416 12.31 -27.84 15.98
C ARG A 416 13.20 -26.59 15.89
N LEU A 417 12.69 -25.55 15.24
CA LEU A 417 13.41 -24.29 15.06
C LEU A 417 13.65 -23.56 16.39
N SER A 418 12.71 -23.66 17.35
CA SER A 418 12.77 -22.96 18.62
C SER A 418 13.73 -23.55 19.65
N ARG A 419 14.22 -24.79 19.43
CA ARG A 419 15.12 -25.49 20.36
C ARG A 419 16.37 -24.69 20.74
N ALA A 420 16.92 -23.92 19.80
CA ALA A 420 18.12 -23.12 20.04
C ALA A 420 17.88 -21.90 20.98
N PHE A 421 16.63 -21.53 21.24
CA PHE A 421 16.26 -20.34 22.02
C PHE A 421 15.00 -20.60 22.88
N ARG A 422 14.93 -21.78 23.51
CA ARG A 422 13.83 -22.23 24.39
C ARG A 422 13.37 -21.19 25.42
N GLY A 423 14.27 -20.36 25.92
CA GLY A 423 13.96 -19.35 26.94
C GLY A 423 13.07 -18.20 26.47
N SER A 424 12.80 -18.07 25.16
CA SER A 424 11.89 -17.05 24.64
C SER A 424 10.43 -17.40 24.94
N SER A 425 9.60 -16.40 25.19
CA SER A 425 8.17 -16.59 25.45
C SER A 425 7.44 -17.22 24.25
N GLU A 426 7.86 -16.87 23.03
CA GLU A 426 7.34 -17.44 21.78
C GLU A 426 7.70 -18.94 21.66
N ALA A 427 8.93 -19.31 21.99
CA ALA A 427 9.36 -20.70 21.97
C ALA A 427 8.57 -21.57 22.95
N GLN A 428 8.33 -21.05 24.17
CA GLN A 428 7.50 -21.71 25.18
C GLN A 428 6.03 -21.83 24.72
N ALA A 429 5.47 -20.78 24.12
CA ALA A 429 4.11 -20.80 23.59
C ALA A 429 3.93 -21.87 22.50
N VAL A 430 4.86 -21.94 21.54
CA VAL A 430 4.85 -22.96 20.47
C VAL A 430 5.01 -24.37 21.04
N ARG A 431 5.91 -24.57 22.00
CA ARG A 431 6.07 -25.86 22.68
C ARG A 431 4.75 -26.31 23.32
N GLY A 432 4.10 -25.41 24.06
CA GLY A 432 2.81 -25.70 24.69
C GLY A 432 1.69 -26.01 23.69
N GLN A 433 1.60 -25.24 22.59
CA GLN A 433 0.64 -25.49 21.50
C GLN A 433 0.91 -26.83 20.80
N TYR A 434 2.18 -27.17 20.56
CA TYR A 434 2.56 -28.43 19.93
C TYR A 434 2.21 -29.64 20.81
N LEU A 435 2.53 -29.58 22.11
CA LEU A 435 2.14 -30.62 23.07
C LEU A 435 0.62 -30.78 23.14
N ALA A 436 -0.13 -29.67 23.25
CA ALA A 436 -1.59 -29.71 23.26
C ALA A 436 -2.16 -30.33 21.96
N ALA A 437 -1.57 -30.00 20.81
CA ALA A 437 -1.97 -30.57 19.52
C ALA A 437 -1.66 -32.07 19.42
N LEU A 438 -0.53 -32.55 19.97
CA LEU A 438 -0.22 -33.98 20.03
C LEU A 438 -1.25 -34.75 20.87
N TYR A 439 -1.60 -34.22 22.05
CA TYR A 439 -2.63 -34.83 22.90
C TYR A 439 -4.01 -34.79 22.25
N GLY A 440 -4.42 -33.65 21.66
CA GLY A 440 -5.70 -33.53 20.95
C GLY A 440 -5.81 -34.45 19.74
N ALA A 441 -4.70 -34.78 19.08
CA ALA A 441 -4.63 -35.74 17.99
C ALA A 441 -4.52 -37.21 18.46
N GLY A 442 -4.53 -37.47 19.78
CA GLY A 442 -4.36 -38.82 20.35
C GLY A 442 -2.96 -39.41 20.21
N ARG A 443 -1.95 -38.62 19.80
CA ARG A 443 -0.55 -39.07 19.59
C ARG A 443 0.24 -39.04 20.91
N VAL A 444 -0.30 -39.71 21.93
CA VAL A 444 0.20 -39.69 23.31
C VAL A 444 1.64 -40.21 23.41
N GLU A 445 1.97 -41.29 22.69
CA GLU A 445 3.32 -41.86 22.67
C GLU A 445 4.37 -40.91 22.08
N GLU A 446 3.97 -39.99 21.21
CA GLU A 446 4.87 -38.98 20.65
C GLU A 446 5.10 -37.83 21.61
N ALA A 447 4.07 -37.42 22.34
CA ALA A 447 4.21 -36.46 23.43
C ALA A 447 5.16 -37.01 24.51
N GLU A 448 5.04 -38.29 24.88
CA GLU A 448 5.96 -38.94 25.83
C GLU A 448 7.40 -38.90 25.33
N ARG A 449 7.64 -39.34 24.09
CA ARG A 449 8.99 -39.34 23.50
C ARG A 449 9.60 -37.95 23.47
N LEU A 450 8.81 -36.93 23.15
CA LEU A 450 9.27 -35.53 23.15
C LEU A 450 9.66 -35.09 24.55
N LEU A 451 8.78 -35.28 25.55
CA LEU A 451 9.03 -34.87 26.93
C LEU A 451 10.24 -35.60 27.55
N LEU A 452 10.39 -36.90 27.27
CA LEU A 452 11.56 -37.67 27.72
C LEU A 452 12.85 -37.20 27.04
N ALA A 453 12.81 -36.85 25.75
CA ALA A 453 13.97 -36.29 25.05
C ALA A 453 14.36 -34.93 25.64
N GLU A 454 13.38 -34.06 25.90
CA GLU A 454 13.61 -32.77 26.56
C GLU A 454 14.18 -32.93 27.97
N HIS A 455 13.69 -33.89 28.74
CA HIS A 455 14.21 -34.16 30.08
C HIS A 455 15.64 -34.71 30.06
N ARG A 456 16.01 -35.51 29.05
CA ARG A 456 17.41 -35.97 28.89
C ARG A 456 18.36 -34.81 28.61
N GLU A 457 17.95 -33.86 27.78
CA GLU A 457 18.76 -32.68 27.45
C GLU A 457 18.75 -31.66 28.60
N TYR A 458 17.62 -31.52 29.30
CA TYR A 458 17.41 -30.55 30.36
C TYR A 458 16.79 -31.22 31.61
N PRO A 459 17.58 -31.97 32.40
CA PRO A 459 17.04 -32.76 33.51
C PRO A 459 16.36 -31.95 34.62
N GLN A 460 16.70 -30.67 34.73
CA GLN A 460 16.26 -29.78 35.81
C GLN A 460 15.28 -28.71 35.31
N ALA A 461 14.72 -28.87 34.12
CA ALA A 461 13.69 -27.96 33.61
C ALA A 461 12.34 -28.27 34.27
N LEU A 462 11.87 -27.39 35.15
CA LEU A 462 10.63 -27.59 35.92
C LEU A 462 9.41 -27.77 35.03
N GLU A 463 9.30 -27.01 33.94
CA GLU A 463 8.20 -27.12 32.98
C GLU A 463 8.09 -28.53 32.37
N VAL A 464 9.24 -29.16 32.09
CA VAL A 464 9.29 -30.52 31.51
C VAL A 464 8.96 -31.56 32.58
N LEU A 465 9.45 -31.38 33.80
CA LEU A 465 9.16 -32.28 34.92
C LEU A 465 7.67 -32.28 35.27
N PHE A 466 7.02 -31.10 35.25
CA PHE A 466 5.58 -30.99 35.44
C PHE A 466 4.81 -31.68 34.30
N ASP A 467 5.16 -31.40 33.04
CA ASP A 467 4.50 -32.03 31.89
C ASP A 467 4.65 -33.57 31.89
N LEU A 468 5.81 -34.10 32.31
CA LEU A 468 6.04 -35.54 32.45
C LEU A 468 5.21 -36.14 33.58
N ALA A 469 5.16 -35.47 34.72
CA ALA A 469 4.36 -35.92 35.85
C ALA A 469 2.87 -36.02 35.48
N GLU A 470 2.34 -34.97 34.84
CA GLU A 470 0.96 -34.92 34.33
C GLU A 470 0.71 -35.98 33.24
N HIS A 471 1.67 -36.20 32.34
CA HIS A 471 1.58 -37.22 31.29
C HIS A 471 1.36 -38.62 31.88
N TYR A 472 2.17 -39.00 32.87
CA TYR A 472 2.08 -40.33 33.49
C TYR A 472 0.83 -40.47 34.36
N GLU A 473 0.40 -39.41 35.05
CA GLU A 473 -0.88 -39.39 35.76
C GLU A 473 -2.06 -39.60 34.80
N ALA A 474 -2.07 -38.92 33.65
CA ALA A 474 -3.12 -39.08 32.63
C ALA A 474 -3.17 -40.50 32.04
N ARG A 475 -2.03 -41.20 31.98
CA ARG A 475 -1.94 -42.62 31.59
C ARG A 475 -2.33 -43.60 32.71
N GLY A 476 -2.51 -43.11 33.94
CA GLY A 476 -2.74 -43.95 35.13
C GLY A 476 -1.47 -44.59 35.71
N ASP A 477 -0.27 -44.18 35.27
CA ASP A 477 1.01 -44.60 35.88
C ASP A 477 1.40 -43.64 37.01
N TRP A 478 0.64 -43.73 38.10
CA TRP A 478 0.79 -42.88 39.29
C TRP A 478 2.17 -43.00 39.95
N ARG A 479 2.84 -44.14 39.78
CA ARG A 479 4.16 -44.37 40.35
C ARG A 479 5.17 -43.48 39.66
N GLN A 480 5.23 -43.52 38.33
CA GLN A 480 6.14 -42.67 37.56
C GLN A 480 5.78 -41.19 37.66
N GLY A 481 4.48 -40.84 37.63
CA GLY A 481 4.04 -39.46 37.81
C GLY A 481 4.57 -38.83 39.09
N ALA A 482 4.44 -39.55 40.22
CA ALA A 482 4.92 -39.04 41.50
C ALA A 482 6.46 -39.09 41.66
N GLU A 483 7.19 -39.93 40.91
CA GLU A 483 8.66 -39.83 40.82
C GLU A 483 9.09 -38.52 40.13
N TYR A 484 8.40 -38.09 39.07
CA TYR A 484 8.69 -36.82 38.40
C TYR A 484 8.28 -35.60 39.22
N TRP A 485 7.17 -35.67 39.95
CA TRP A 485 6.82 -34.63 40.93
C TRP A 485 7.88 -34.49 42.03
N GLN A 486 8.44 -35.60 42.52
CA GLN A 486 9.52 -35.57 43.51
C GLN A 486 10.79 -34.91 42.95
N LYS A 487 11.18 -35.24 41.71
CA LYS A 487 12.28 -34.55 41.03
C LYS A 487 12.01 -33.05 40.87
N ALA A 488 10.78 -32.66 40.55
CA ALA A 488 10.39 -31.26 40.45
C ALA A 488 10.51 -30.52 41.79
N LEU A 489 10.12 -31.19 42.90
CA LEU A 489 10.30 -30.66 44.25
C LEU A 489 11.77 -30.40 44.56
N GLU A 490 12.66 -31.36 44.26
CA GLU A 490 14.10 -31.22 44.50
C GLU A 490 14.69 -30.02 43.74
N VAL A 491 14.29 -29.84 42.48
CA VAL A 491 14.74 -28.71 41.66
C VAL A 491 14.22 -27.39 42.23
N ALA A 492 12.92 -27.30 42.55
CA ALA A 492 12.32 -26.09 43.11
C ALA A 492 12.96 -25.72 44.47
N LEU A 493 13.22 -26.71 45.32
CA LEU A 493 13.70 -26.52 46.68
C LEU A 493 15.19 -26.18 46.75
N TYR A 494 16.03 -26.95 46.06
CA TYR A 494 17.49 -26.80 46.21
C TYR A 494 18.11 -25.87 45.18
N ARG A 495 17.62 -25.89 43.93
CA ARG A 495 18.21 -25.10 42.84
C ARG A 495 17.58 -23.72 42.74
N GLU A 496 16.26 -23.66 42.57
CA GLU A 496 15.56 -22.38 42.44
C GLU A 496 15.35 -21.70 43.79
N LYS A 497 15.31 -22.49 44.87
CA LYS A 497 15.00 -22.04 46.23
C LYS A 497 13.65 -21.32 46.33
N ASP A 498 12.73 -21.68 45.44
CA ASP A 498 11.36 -21.19 45.45
C ASP A 498 10.58 -21.98 46.51
N LEU A 499 10.53 -21.42 47.71
CA LEU A 499 9.89 -22.04 48.87
C LEU A 499 8.37 -22.17 48.70
N GLU A 500 7.73 -21.25 47.98
CA GLU A 500 6.29 -21.31 47.74
C GLU A 500 5.98 -22.46 46.78
N LEU A 501 6.70 -22.56 45.67
CA LEU A 501 6.57 -23.64 44.71
C LEU A 501 6.90 -25.00 45.33
N SER A 502 7.96 -25.06 46.12
CA SER A 502 8.36 -26.28 46.83
C SER A 502 7.29 -26.74 47.81
N ARG A 503 6.73 -25.81 48.58
CA ARG A 503 5.60 -26.07 49.49
C ARG A 503 4.40 -26.63 48.74
N GLU A 504 4.07 -26.09 47.57
CA GLU A 504 2.95 -26.56 46.74
C GLU A 504 3.16 -27.97 46.21
N ILE A 505 4.34 -28.25 45.64
CA ILE A 505 4.66 -29.57 45.09
C ILE A 505 4.69 -30.60 46.21
N LEU A 506 5.34 -30.28 47.33
CA LEU A 506 5.40 -31.16 48.50
C LEU A 506 4.01 -31.48 49.06
N ARG A 507 3.12 -30.49 49.12
CA ARG A 507 1.73 -30.70 49.52
C ARG A 507 1.02 -31.68 48.60
N ASN A 508 1.17 -31.50 47.29
CA ASN A 508 0.53 -32.38 46.31
C ASN A 508 1.11 -33.80 46.37
N LEU A 509 2.42 -33.95 46.58
CA LEU A 509 3.06 -35.25 46.78
C LEU A 509 2.58 -35.94 48.05
N LEU A 510 2.51 -35.24 49.18
CA LEU A 510 1.96 -35.76 50.42
C LEU A 510 0.47 -36.09 50.27
N PHE A 511 -0.26 -35.31 49.48
CA PHE A 511 -1.63 -35.62 49.13
C PHE A 511 -1.74 -36.91 48.32
N LEU A 512 -0.86 -37.16 47.35
CA LEU A 512 -0.84 -38.37 46.52
C LEU A 512 -0.34 -39.61 47.29
N ARG A 513 0.71 -39.45 48.10
CA ARG A 513 1.40 -40.50 48.88
C ARG A 513 1.44 -40.16 50.38
N PRO A 514 0.29 -40.18 51.09
CA PRO A 514 0.19 -39.72 52.48
C PRO A 514 1.01 -40.54 53.49
N HIS A 515 1.30 -41.80 53.16
CA HIS A 515 2.06 -42.73 54.00
C HIS A 515 3.55 -42.79 53.65
N ASP A 516 4.02 -42.00 52.68
CA ASP A 516 5.43 -41.98 52.30
C ASP A 516 6.23 -41.15 53.30
N GLU A 517 6.96 -41.85 54.18
CA GLU A 517 7.74 -41.20 55.23
C GLU A 517 8.87 -40.33 54.69
N SER A 518 9.39 -40.64 53.49
CA SER A 518 10.45 -39.87 52.84
C SER A 518 10.02 -38.42 52.55
N LEU A 519 8.72 -38.18 52.34
CA LEU A 519 8.19 -36.84 52.11
C LEU A 519 8.19 -35.95 53.36
N ALA A 520 8.26 -36.50 54.59
CA ALA A 520 8.50 -35.67 55.78
C ALA A 520 9.89 -35.02 55.78
N LEU A 521 10.89 -35.70 55.19
CA LEU A 521 12.25 -35.19 55.19
C LEU A 521 12.32 -33.88 54.38
N TYR A 522 11.64 -33.82 53.24
CA TYR A 522 11.54 -32.59 52.45
C TYR A 522 10.82 -31.44 53.17
N LEU A 523 9.90 -31.73 54.11
CA LEU A 523 9.30 -30.67 54.94
C LEU A 523 10.33 -30.05 55.89
N GLU A 524 11.15 -30.87 56.52
CA GLU A 524 12.23 -30.40 57.39
C GLU A 524 13.33 -29.67 56.59
N GLU A 525 13.60 -30.12 55.37
CA GLU A 525 14.51 -29.43 54.47
C GLU A 525 13.95 -28.09 53.96
N LEU A 526 12.65 -28.01 53.65
CA LEU A 526 11.97 -26.74 53.33
C LEU A 526 12.15 -25.71 54.45
N LYS A 527 11.95 -26.13 55.71
CA LYS A 527 12.22 -25.30 56.90
C LYS A 527 13.71 -24.96 57.04
N GLY A 528 14.60 -25.90 56.73
CA GLY A 528 16.05 -25.71 56.75
C GLY A 528 16.49 -24.64 55.76
N VAL A 529 16.08 -24.75 54.49
CA VAL A 529 16.36 -23.78 53.43
C VAL A 529 15.74 -22.42 53.78
N GLY A 530 14.51 -22.39 54.29
CA GLY A 530 13.87 -21.15 54.75
C GLY A 530 14.63 -20.45 55.87
N ARG A 531 15.12 -21.18 56.89
CA ARG A 531 16.00 -20.62 57.93
C ARG A 531 17.30 -20.07 57.34
N GLY A 532 17.89 -20.79 56.38
CA GLY A 532 19.08 -20.36 55.66
C GLY A 532 18.87 -19.06 54.87
N LEU A 533 17.74 -18.93 54.17
CA LEU A 533 17.37 -17.72 53.42
C LEU A 533 17.09 -16.52 54.35
N ARG A 534 16.36 -16.72 55.45
CA ARG A 534 16.18 -15.68 56.48
C ARG A 534 17.50 -15.18 57.05
N ALA A 535 18.46 -16.09 57.29
CA ALA A 535 19.79 -15.73 57.76
C ALA A 535 20.60 -14.91 56.73
N LEU A 536 20.28 -15.03 55.44
CA LEU A 536 20.84 -14.23 54.36
C LEU A 536 20.09 -12.90 54.13
N GLY A 537 19.05 -12.61 54.91
CA GLY A 537 18.26 -11.38 54.83
C GLY A 537 17.11 -11.41 53.82
N GLU A 538 16.79 -12.58 53.25
CA GLU A 538 15.66 -12.74 52.33
C GLU A 538 14.33 -12.82 53.10
N GLU A 539 13.27 -12.24 52.51
CA GLU A 539 11.91 -12.37 53.04
C GLU A 539 11.39 -13.78 52.75
N VAL A 540 11.04 -14.52 53.80
CA VAL A 540 10.65 -15.94 53.68
C VAL A 540 9.20 -16.11 54.11
N PRO A 541 8.36 -16.76 53.29
CA PRO A 541 6.96 -17.00 53.62
C PRO A 541 6.81 -17.83 54.90
N GLU A 542 5.63 -17.79 55.51
CA GLU A 542 5.30 -18.70 56.60
C GLU A 542 5.33 -20.15 56.09
N LEU A 543 6.17 -20.96 56.74
CA LEU A 543 6.39 -22.35 56.40
C LEU A 543 5.64 -23.23 57.42
N PRO A 544 4.99 -24.31 56.98
CA PRO A 544 4.21 -25.17 57.87
C PRO A 544 5.13 -25.96 58.80
N GLU A 545 4.73 -26.09 60.06
CA GLU A 545 5.46 -26.82 61.10
C GLU A 545 5.16 -28.33 61.09
N SER A 546 4.07 -28.77 60.48
CA SER A 546 3.70 -30.19 60.41
C SER A 546 3.08 -30.59 59.08
N ARG A 547 3.03 -31.90 58.81
CA ARG A 547 2.31 -32.46 57.64
C ARG A 547 0.83 -32.07 57.63
N ALA A 548 0.21 -32.00 58.82
CA ALA A 548 -1.17 -31.58 58.97
C ALA A 548 -1.32 -30.09 58.56
N GLU A 549 -0.47 -29.22 59.10
CA GLU A 549 -0.51 -27.79 58.79
C GLU A 549 -0.28 -27.48 57.31
N LEU A 550 0.56 -28.25 56.62
CA LEU A 550 0.76 -28.13 55.18
C LEU A 550 -0.54 -28.40 54.39
N LEU A 551 -1.36 -29.36 54.83
CA LEU A 551 -2.63 -29.72 54.18
C LEU A 551 -3.79 -28.79 54.60
N GLU A 552 -3.71 -28.20 55.79
CA GLU A 552 -4.79 -27.42 56.39
C GLU A 552 -4.89 -25.95 55.91
N GLU A 553 -3.82 -25.42 55.30
CA GLU A 553 -3.61 -24.04 54.82
C GLU A 553 -4.78 -23.08 55.09
N ALA A 554 -4.78 -22.36 56.23
CA ALA A 554 -5.59 -21.17 56.55
C ALA A 554 -7.03 -21.10 55.99
N LEU A 555 -7.69 -22.24 55.79
CA LEU A 555 -9.07 -22.27 55.33
C LEU A 555 -9.95 -21.80 56.49
N PRO A 556 -10.93 -20.93 56.23
CA PRO A 556 -11.83 -20.52 57.30
C PRO A 556 -12.68 -21.69 57.79
N HIS A 557 -13.24 -21.54 58.98
CA HIS A 557 -14.34 -22.40 59.41
C HIS A 557 -15.60 -21.99 58.66
N PHE A 558 -16.30 -22.98 58.13
CA PHE A 558 -17.57 -22.83 57.42
C PHE A 558 -18.71 -23.06 58.41
N HIS A 559 -19.83 -22.36 58.21
CA HIS A 559 -20.98 -22.36 59.09
C HIS A 559 -22.15 -23.22 58.55
N GLY A 560 -21.84 -24.18 57.67
CA GLY A 560 -22.82 -25.09 57.06
C GLY A 560 -23.16 -24.77 55.60
N GLU A 561 -22.35 -23.93 54.93
CA GLU A 561 -22.49 -23.61 53.51
C GLU A 561 -22.41 -24.88 52.66
N HIS A 562 -23.11 -24.84 51.53
CA HIS A 562 -23.27 -25.99 50.65
C HIS A 562 -22.52 -25.75 49.33
N LEU A 563 -21.47 -26.52 49.08
CA LEU A 563 -20.65 -26.45 47.86
C LEU A 563 -20.93 -27.66 46.99
N LEU A 564 -21.21 -27.43 45.71
CA LEU A 564 -21.33 -28.50 44.73
C LEU A 564 -20.03 -28.59 43.93
N VAL A 565 -19.44 -29.79 43.85
CA VAL A 565 -18.21 -30.03 43.09
C VAL A 565 -18.50 -30.99 41.94
N VAL A 566 -18.13 -30.61 40.73
CA VAL A 566 -18.27 -31.44 39.51
C VAL A 566 -16.88 -31.70 38.92
N GLY A 567 -16.57 -32.96 38.68
CA GLY A 567 -15.30 -33.42 38.13
C GLY A 567 -14.26 -33.78 39.19
N GLY A 568 -13.05 -34.06 38.71
CA GLY A 568 -11.93 -34.53 39.54
C GLY A 568 -11.92 -36.04 39.75
N HIS A 569 -10.78 -36.54 40.25
CA HIS A 569 -10.57 -37.97 40.53
C HIS A 569 -11.12 -38.37 41.91
N THR A 570 -11.48 -39.63 42.07
CA THR A 570 -12.05 -40.18 43.32
C THR A 570 -11.12 -40.11 44.53
N GLN A 571 -9.81 -40.12 44.29
CA GLN A 571 -8.81 -39.87 45.34
C GLN A 571 -8.87 -38.43 45.86
N LEU A 572 -9.17 -37.46 44.98
CA LEU A 572 -9.32 -36.06 45.37
C LEU A 572 -10.53 -35.89 46.30
N ARG A 573 -11.68 -36.46 45.93
CA ARG A 573 -12.90 -36.47 46.76
C ARG A 573 -12.68 -37.16 48.09
N SER A 574 -12.25 -38.44 48.08
CA SER A 574 -12.17 -39.26 49.29
C SER A 574 -11.23 -38.69 50.36
N ARG A 575 -10.20 -37.95 49.95
CA ARG A 575 -9.21 -37.37 50.86
C ARG A 575 -9.56 -35.95 51.30
N LEU A 576 -10.16 -35.13 50.43
CA LEU A 576 -10.56 -33.77 50.80
C LEU A 576 -11.92 -33.71 51.50
N LEU A 577 -12.89 -34.54 51.11
CA LEU A 577 -14.25 -34.49 51.66
C LEU A 577 -14.29 -34.56 53.19
N PRO A 578 -13.59 -35.49 53.88
CA PRO A 578 -13.59 -35.53 55.35
C PRO A 578 -13.00 -34.27 55.98
N PHE A 579 -11.99 -33.69 55.34
CA PHE A 579 -11.35 -32.47 55.80
C PHE A 579 -12.26 -31.23 55.65
N LEU A 580 -12.97 -31.13 54.52
CA LEU A 580 -13.93 -30.04 54.26
C LEU A 580 -15.13 -30.10 55.21
N GLU A 581 -15.68 -31.30 55.43
CA GLU A 581 -16.79 -31.54 56.36
C GLU A 581 -16.38 -31.26 57.81
N ALA A 582 -15.17 -31.63 58.21
CA ALA A 582 -14.63 -31.31 59.54
C ALA A 582 -14.50 -29.79 59.78
N ARG A 583 -14.34 -29.00 58.72
CA ARG A 583 -14.35 -27.52 58.76
C ARG A 583 -15.75 -26.92 58.66
N GLY A 584 -16.81 -27.74 58.63
CA GLY A 584 -18.20 -27.29 58.63
C GLY A 584 -18.81 -27.04 57.24
N LEU A 585 -18.12 -27.39 56.16
CA LEU A 585 -18.63 -27.24 54.79
C LEU A 585 -19.41 -28.48 54.36
N LYS A 586 -20.63 -28.31 53.86
CA LYS A 586 -21.41 -29.39 53.24
C LYS A 586 -21.02 -29.50 51.77
N VAL A 587 -20.58 -30.67 51.32
CA VAL A 587 -20.09 -30.84 49.95
C VAL A 587 -20.81 -31.99 49.24
N ASP A 588 -21.53 -31.68 48.17
CA ASP A 588 -22.06 -32.67 47.22
C ASP A 588 -21.05 -32.82 46.07
N TRP A 589 -20.30 -33.93 46.04
CA TRP A 589 -19.20 -34.13 45.08
C TRP A 589 -19.51 -35.21 44.03
N TYR A 590 -19.55 -34.80 42.76
CA TYR A 590 -19.75 -35.64 41.58
C TYR A 590 -18.43 -35.81 40.81
N ASP A 591 -17.69 -36.90 41.10
CA ASP A 591 -16.40 -37.24 40.49
C ASP A 591 -16.53 -38.16 39.26
N ALA A 592 -15.41 -38.48 38.61
CA ALA A 592 -15.39 -39.34 37.41
C ALA A 592 -16.06 -40.72 37.59
N ASP A 593 -16.05 -41.29 38.80
CA ASP A 593 -16.60 -42.63 39.08
C ASP A 593 -18.08 -42.59 39.55
N THR A 594 -18.56 -41.46 40.07
CA THR A 594 -19.96 -41.29 40.51
C THR A 594 -20.89 -40.73 39.45
N VAL A 595 -20.36 -40.21 38.35
CA VAL A 595 -21.16 -39.84 37.18
C VAL A 595 -21.47 -41.10 36.37
N GLY A 596 -22.57 -41.77 36.72
CA GLY A 596 -23.23 -42.66 35.77
C GLY A 596 -23.56 -41.86 34.49
N VAL A 597 -23.23 -42.40 33.32
CA VAL A 597 -23.45 -41.74 32.03
C VAL A 597 -24.95 -41.39 31.87
N GLY A 598 -25.28 -40.09 31.76
CA GLY A 598 -26.57 -39.66 31.22
C GLY A 598 -27.33 -38.53 31.94
N LYS A 599 -28.52 -38.23 31.39
CA LYS A 599 -29.44 -37.14 31.78
C LYS A 599 -29.87 -37.17 33.26
N GLU A 600 -29.82 -38.33 33.91
CA GLU A 600 -30.19 -38.47 35.33
C GLU A 600 -29.14 -37.92 36.28
N ALA A 601 -27.85 -38.03 35.96
CA ALA A 601 -26.78 -37.42 36.74
C ALA A 601 -26.87 -35.89 36.63
N LEU A 602 -27.10 -35.38 35.41
CA LEU A 602 -27.33 -33.95 35.17
C LEU A 602 -28.54 -33.44 35.97
N ARG A 603 -29.68 -34.14 35.93
CA ARG A 603 -30.89 -33.75 36.68
C ARG A 603 -30.67 -33.74 38.20
N ARG A 604 -29.91 -34.70 38.73
CA ARG A 604 -29.53 -34.73 40.15
C ARG A 604 -28.65 -33.54 40.53
N ILE A 605 -27.65 -33.23 39.70
CA ILE A 605 -26.78 -32.07 39.89
C ILE A 605 -27.61 -30.79 39.87
N GLN A 606 -28.48 -30.60 38.86
CA GLN A 606 -29.35 -29.43 38.73
C GLN A 606 -30.25 -29.23 39.96
N ASN A 607 -30.92 -30.29 40.45
CA ASN A 607 -31.75 -30.22 41.65
C ASN A 607 -30.97 -29.84 42.92
N ARG A 608 -29.69 -30.24 43.03
CA ARG A 608 -28.83 -29.89 44.16
C ARG A 608 -28.26 -28.48 44.03
N LEU A 609 -28.10 -28.00 42.80
CA LEU A 609 -27.56 -26.69 42.48
C LEU A 609 -28.47 -25.55 42.96
N GLU A 610 -29.79 -25.75 42.96
CA GLU A 610 -30.76 -24.81 43.55
C GLU A 610 -30.52 -24.50 45.03
N ARG A 611 -29.86 -25.41 45.76
CA ARG A 611 -29.53 -25.29 47.20
C ARG A 611 -28.05 -25.07 47.44
N ALA A 612 -27.25 -24.94 46.38
CA ALA A 612 -25.82 -24.74 46.49
C ALA A 612 -25.51 -23.25 46.66
N HIS A 613 -24.58 -22.95 47.55
CA HIS A 613 -24.02 -21.62 47.75
C HIS A 613 -22.90 -21.34 46.75
N GLY A 614 -22.36 -22.37 46.08
CA GLY A 614 -21.40 -22.27 44.99
C GLY A 614 -21.23 -23.57 44.22
N LEU A 615 -20.67 -23.44 43.02
CA LEU A 615 -20.28 -24.54 42.14
C LEU A 615 -18.77 -24.48 41.87
N MET A 616 -18.08 -25.60 42.07
CA MET A 616 -16.70 -25.79 41.61
C MET A 616 -16.66 -26.82 40.49
N ILE A 617 -15.98 -26.47 39.40
CA ILE A 617 -15.75 -27.36 38.26
C ILE A 617 -14.27 -27.67 38.21
N VAL A 618 -13.91 -28.95 38.36
CA VAL A 618 -12.54 -29.43 38.16
C VAL A 618 -12.41 -29.90 36.71
N SER A 619 -11.81 -29.06 35.86
CA SER A 619 -11.70 -29.29 34.42
C SER A 619 -10.50 -30.19 34.10
N SER A 620 -10.68 -31.50 33.98
CA SER A 620 -9.66 -32.39 33.41
C SER A 620 -9.68 -32.33 31.88
N TYR A 621 -8.56 -32.65 31.21
CA TYR A 621 -8.42 -32.64 29.75
C TYR A 621 -9.39 -33.57 28.99
N VAL A 622 -10.13 -34.41 29.70
CA VAL A 622 -11.23 -35.19 29.15
C VAL A 622 -12.50 -34.41 29.42
N GLY A 623 -13.08 -33.82 28.38
CA GLY A 623 -14.35 -33.10 28.46
C GLY A 623 -15.40 -33.90 29.23
N HIS A 624 -15.69 -33.47 30.45
CA HIS A 624 -16.88 -33.93 31.14
C HIS A 624 -18.07 -33.33 30.37
N ASP A 625 -18.83 -34.18 29.67
CA ASP A 625 -20.06 -33.85 28.92
C ASP A 625 -21.13 -33.07 29.74
N LEU A 626 -20.89 -32.87 31.03
CA LEU A 626 -21.79 -32.19 31.97
C LEU A 626 -21.23 -30.86 32.51
N SER A 627 -19.94 -30.54 32.34
CA SER A 627 -19.33 -29.33 32.94
C SER A 627 -19.93 -28.03 32.37
N GLU A 628 -20.04 -27.93 31.05
CA GLU A 628 -20.65 -26.78 30.37
C GLU A 628 -22.16 -26.67 30.62
N PRO A 629 -22.97 -27.74 30.47
CA PRO A 629 -24.39 -27.70 30.83
C PRO A 629 -24.66 -27.30 32.29
N VAL A 630 -23.84 -27.75 33.23
CA VAL A 630 -23.98 -27.41 34.66
C VAL A 630 -23.51 -25.97 34.92
N ARG A 631 -22.44 -25.51 34.26
CA ARG A 631 -21.97 -24.11 34.34
C ARG A 631 -23.06 -23.14 33.89
N LEU A 632 -23.66 -23.38 32.72
CA LEU A 632 -24.73 -22.54 32.18
C LEU A 632 -25.95 -22.48 33.10
N GLU A 633 -26.33 -23.60 33.71
CA GLU A 633 -27.45 -23.65 34.65
C GLU A 633 -27.13 -22.92 35.97
N ALA A 634 -25.89 -23.01 36.46
CA ALA A 634 -25.44 -22.30 37.65
C ALA A 634 -25.40 -20.79 37.45
N GLU A 635 -24.91 -20.34 36.30
CA GLU A 635 -24.96 -18.93 35.89
C GLU A 635 -26.41 -18.43 35.82
N ARG A 636 -27.35 -19.24 35.29
CA ARG A 636 -28.79 -18.91 35.26
C ARG A 636 -29.39 -18.75 36.66
N LEU A 637 -28.97 -19.57 37.62
CA LEU A 637 -29.44 -19.54 39.01
C LEU A 637 -28.69 -18.52 39.89
N GLY A 638 -27.69 -17.82 39.34
CA GLY A 638 -26.87 -16.85 40.08
C GLY A 638 -25.94 -17.50 41.12
N VAL A 639 -25.65 -18.79 40.97
CA VAL A 639 -24.72 -19.53 41.83
C VAL A 639 -23.30 -19.23 41.35
N PRO A 640 -22.37 -18.78 42.22
CA PRO A 640 -21.01 -18.47 41.80
C PRO A 640 -20.30 -19.74 41.30
N VAL A 641 -19.64 -19.63 40.15
CA VAL A 641 -18.94 -20.74 39.50
C VAL A 641 -17.44 -20.50 39.52
N HIS A 642 -16.70 -21.45 40.10
CA HIS A 642 -15.25 -21.46 40.09
C HIS A 642 -14.75 -22.62 39.23
N VAL A 643 -14.16 -22.28 38.08
CA VAL A 643 -13.53 -23.28 37.20
C VAL A 643 -12.07 -23.42 37.59
N ILE A 644 -11.73 -24.60 38.07
CA ILE A 644 -10.35 -25.01 38.37
C ILE A 644 -9.81 -25.66 37.09
N PRO A 645 -8.86 -25.02 36.38
CA PRO A 645 -8.23 -25.66 35.24
C PRO A 645 -7.48 -26.91 35.70
N GLY A 646 -7.46 -27.97 34.90
CA GLY A 646 -6.79 -29.23 35.26
C GLY A 646 -5.31 -29.07 35.58
N ARG A 647 -4.68 -28.00 35.05
CA ARG A 647 -3.30 -27.57 35.33
C ARG A 647 -3.09 -26.96 36.73
N ALA A 648 -4.15 -26.74 37.51
CA ALA A 648 -4.03 -26.25 38.88
C ALA A 648 -3.63 -27.41 39.81
N ARG A 649 -2.35 -27.80 39.72
CA ARG A 649 -1.59 -28.75 40.55
C ARG A 649 -2.36 -29.36 41.74
N GLY A 650 -3.13 -30.43 41.52
CA GLY A 650 -3.72 -31.28 42.57
C GLY A 650 -4.57 -30.58 43.65
N ALA A 651 -4.45 -31.04 44.90
CA ALA A 651 -5.20 -30.49 46.04
C ALA A 651 -4.96 -28.99 46.26
N THR A 652 -3.75 -28.50 45.95
CA THR A 652 -3.41 -27.07 46.01
C THR A 652 -4.36 -26.19 45.18
N GLY A 653 -4.63 -26.57 43.93
CA GLY A 653 -5.52 -25.80 43.05
C GLY A 653 -6.95 -25.74 43.58
N PHE A 654 -7.43 -26.86 44.10
CA PHE A 654 -8.74 -26.96 44.73
C PHE A 654 -8.85 -26.08 45.99
N LEU A 655 -7.86 -26.15 46.89
CA LEU A 655 -7.85 -25.38 48.14
C LEU A 655 -7.76 -23.87 47.87
N ARG A 656 -7.04 -23.42 46.83
CA ARG A 656 -7.04 -21.99 46.44
C ARG A 656 -8.39 -21.53 45.91
N ALA A 657 -9.03 -22.33 45.05
CA ALA A 657 -10.38 -22.00 44.55
C ALA A 657 -11.39 -21.96 45.69
N LEU A 658 -11.27 -22.88 46.65
CA LEU A 658 -12.06 -22.87 47.88
C LEU A 658 -11.80 -21.63 48.74
N LYS A 659 -10.53 -21.22 48.86
CA LYS A 659 -10.15 -19.97 49.53
C LYS A 659 -10.59 -18.72 48.77
N ALA A 660 -10.94 -18.79 47.48
CA ALA A 660 -11.53 -17.67 46.72
C ALA A 660 -13.06 -17.64 46.82
N PHE A 661 -13.68 -18.82 46.86
CA PHE A 661 -15.11 -19.00 47.16
C PHE A 661 -15.47 -18.49 48.56
N ALA A 662 -14.67 -18.82 49.58
CA ALA A 662 -14.91 -18.38 50.95
C ALA A 662 -15.01 -16.84 51.12
N PRO A 663 -14.16 -15.99 50.52
CA PRO A 663 -14.27 -14.53 50.49
C PRO A 663 -15.63 -13.99 50.01
N GLU A 664 -16.27 -14.65 49.04
CA GLU A 664 -17.59 -14.24 48.55
C GLU A 664 -18.68 -14.51 49.59
N ILE A 665 -18.56 -15.62 50.32
CA ILE A 665 -19.46 -15.99 51.42
C ILE A 665 -19.23 -15.09 52.64
N PHE A 666 -17.97 -14.81 53.01
CA PHE A 666 -17.62 -13.91 54.11
C PHE A 666 -18.24 -12.51 53.94
N LYS A 667 -18.22 -11.97 52.71
CA LYS A 667 -18.83 -10.67 52.39
C LYS A 667 -20.36 -10.68 52.48
N LYS A 668 -21.02 -11.81 52.23
CA LYS A 668 -22.48 -11.96 52.40
C LYS A 668 -22.85 -12.17 53.87
N ALA A 669 -22.07 -12.94 54.64
CA ALA A 669 -22.30 -13.19 56.06
C ALA A 669 -22.16 -11.92 56.91
N LEU A 670 -21.20 -11.05 56.60
CA LEU A 670 -21.03 -9.75 57.28
C LEU A 670 -22.13 -8.73 56.93
N LYS A 671 -22.88 -8.91 55.83
CA LYS A 671 -24.02 -8.05 55.46
C LYS A 671 -25.36 -8.51 56.05
N GLY A 672 -25.43 -9.72 56.62
CA GLY A 672 -26.65 -10.31 57.18
C GLY A 672 -26.85 -10.09 58.69
N VAL A 673 -25.97 -9.32 59.34
CA VAL A 673 -26.10 -8.92 60.74
C VAL A 673 -26.36 -7.42 60.80
N GLN A 674 -27.64 -7.04 60.67
CA GLN A 674 -28.22 -5.82 61.25
C GLN A 674 -29.48 -6.20 62.01
#